data_AF-A0AAW2ZQ44-F1
#
_entry.id   AF-A0AAW2ZQ44-F1
#
_cell.length_a   1.000
_cell.length_b   1.000
_cell.length_c   1.000
_cell.angle_alpha   90.00
_cell.angle_beta   90.00
_cell.angle_gamma   90.00
#
_symmetry.space_group_name_H-M   'P 1'
#
loop_
_entity.id
_entity.type
_entity.pdbx_description
1 polymer ?
#
loop_
_entity_poly.entity_id
_entity_poly.type
_entity_poly.pdbx_seq_one_letter_code
_entity_poly.pdbx_strand_id
1 'polypeptide(L)'
;MMTRPSWSMHPLVTLSSSPLDHISDRLNVYNTIINGGRSGMFCGDMDMIFDDFARLAPTSLSSTPRLYNVIYDQYQQQSSSIKNIDSQYKHILGGRIRAMTTGGAPTNQHVIDFLKKIFSCPVYHGYASTECGSIAWMDPSTGTQSIDDVEYELESVPELGYTLSDRPNPRGEIMVKSSQCIPGYYRDEERTKALIRSDGFYRTGDIGEMLPDKSLRIIARRNHVFKLAQGEFVAPESLEIQFGTNPYINQIFIHGETIRSYLVAVVVPHFRMLNSNHAHESPSPSDYNQRAHVYYKMLRSQIEITASQCNLLPYQVPKTFHIESEPFTLQNGLLTGPNKTNRNALVQKYRNVLHQLYENEELYRNVKMVMDGMNQHDDGIIDSLSAARLSRLFNDKLDVRVHVSSLIDRRMDQIMNEIGRPESIPSLPDFNLMTELSNIQDVPIDVPARSLDSQGCILLTGGTGYLGGALVKQLLLRGEKIYVLVRGDHQVEAENRLFSHLIHHVGLSDSIIRSGVQVWRGDLTKPLLGLSLDVMDRINRVYHVGAVVNHARSYSQLKNANVMSCVELLKLCSGRDVSIHYISTMSVTCDEDEDVLHTCATKKMTDGYSCSKLMAELVLNRAKKRGARVSIYRPGLIHMNEDGYCNDQEWITRFMIGVSMMKLAPYGEDRIYMTTVDDVAKCVLSAGDVSEGVRAVHVVNAHHDRDERYITLNRLVGFMKSFGCDISVVTYGEWLRALGQQDHHNPLYPLVHMFTPSFPMVQEEVPSAHNIAIKWQGMNQEWLVHSCCNFIVSKLLNKYTK
;
A
#
# COMPACT_ATOMS: atom_id res chain seq x y z
N MET A 1 -45.40 -37.98 36.48
CA MET A 1 -46.10 -38.24 35.20
C MET A 1 -47.26 -37.27 35.10
N MET A 2 -47.07 -36.13 34.44
CA MET A 2 -48.14 -35.19 34.11
C MET A 2 -47.94 -34.74 32.66
N THR A 3 -49.07 -34.64 31.98
CA THR A 3 -49.27 -34.56 30.53
C THR A 3 -48.79 -33.23 29.96
N ARG A 4 -47.73 -33.29 29.14
CA ARG A 4 -47.39 -32.27 28.14
C ARG A 4 -48.59 -32.08 27.18
N PRO A 5 -48.70 -30.94 26.47
CA PRO A 5 -49.80 -30.71 25.52
C PRO A 5 -50.01 -31.94 24.65
N SER A 6 -51.27 -32.30 24.38
CA SER A 6 -51.65 -33.47 23.59
C SER A 6 -51.16 -33.36 22.14
N TRP A 7 -49.86 -33.53 21.92
CA TRP A 7 -49.32 -33.88 20.62
C TRP A 7 -49.80 -35.29 20.33
N SER A 8 -50.92 -35.42 19.64
CA SER A 8 -51.33 -36.67 19.00
C SER A 8 -50.38 -37.00 17.82
N MET A 9 -49.07 -36.97 18.06
CA MET A 9 -48.03 -37.37 17.10
C MET A 9 -47.71 -38.86 17.28
N HIS A 10 -48.74 -39.71 17.24
CA HIS A 10 -48.55 -41.15 17.23
C HIS A 10 -48.55 -41.68 15.79
N PRO A 11 -47.56 -42.51 15.40
CA PRO A 11 -46.38 -42.88 16.18
C PRO A 11 -45.30 -41.78 16.21
N LEU A 12 -44.68 -41.56 17.38
CA LEU A 12 -43.55 -40.65 17.54
C LEU A 12 -42.30 -41.33 16.98
N VAL A 13 -41.74 -40.79 15.90
CA VAL A 13 -40.55 -41.32 15.23
C VAL A 13 -39.53 -40.20 15.11
N THR A 14 -38.36 -40.39 15.73
CA THR A 14 -37.29 -39.39 15.83
C THR A 14 -35.97 -39.96 15.32
N LEU A 15 -35.08 -39.09 14.84
CA LEU A 15 -33.69 -39.43 14.53
C LEU A 15 -32.79 -38.95 15.66
N SER A 16 -31.96 -39.84 16.20
CA SER A 16 -30.82 -39.50 17.06
C SER A 16 -29.62 -39.23 16.15
N SER A 17 -29.26 -37.96 16.01
CA SER A 17 -28.20 -37.48 15.09
C SER A 17 -26.98 -36.92 15.83
N SER A 18 -26.95 -37.00 17.16
CA SER A 18 -25.83 -36.57 18.00
C SER A 18 -25.44 -37.67 18.99
N PRO A 19 -24.26 -37.60 19.61
CA PRO A 19 -23.89 -38.62 20.59
C PRO A 19 -24.75 -38.52 21.86
N LEU A 20 -25.03 -39.67 22.50
CA LEU A 20 -25.87 -39.75 23.71
C LEU A 20 -25.22 -39.13 24.97
N ASP A 21 -23.95 -38.73 24.89
CA ASP A 21 -23.29 -37.96 25.95
C ASP A 21 -23.91 -36.56 26.10
N HIS A 22 -24.51 -36.02 25.04
CA HIS A 22 -25.22 -34.75 25.06
C HIS A 22 -26.67 -34.90 25.56
N ILE A 23 -27.09 -34.02 26.47
CA ILE A 23 -28.40 -34.09 27.13
C ILE A 23 -29.56 -34.01 26.14
N SER A 24 -29.45 -33.20 25.08
CA SER A 24 -30.53 -33.01 24.11
C SER A 24 -30.92 -34.30 23.40
N ASP A 25 -29.94 -35.07 22.91
CA ASP A 25 -30.24 -36.27 22.14
C ASP A 25 -30.56 -37.46 23.04
N ARG A 26 -29.94 -37.51 24.23
CA ARG A 26 -30.37 -38.44 25.29
C ARG A 26 -31.83 -38.26 25.66
N LEU A 27 -32.28 -37.02 25.87
CA LEU A 27 -33.69 -36.72 26.14
C LEU A 27 -34.59 -37.01 24.95
N ASN A 28 -34.14 -36.75 23.73
CA ASN A 28 -34.87 -37.08 22.49
C ASN A 28 -35.15 -38.59 22.41
N VAL A 29 -34.13 -39.42 22.58
CA VAL A 29 -34.25 -40.88 22.58
C VAL A 29 -35.13 -41.37 23.73
N TYR A 30 -34.89 -40.91 24.96
CA TYR A 30 -35.68 -41.33 26.13
C TYR A 30 -37.15 -40.93 26.01
N ASN A 31 -37.44 -39.70 25.62
CA ASN A 31 -38.82 -39.26 25.40
C ASN A 31 -39.50 -40.07 24.29
N THR A 32 -38.76 -40.42 23.23
CA THR A 32 -39.30 -41.26 22.16
C THR A 32 -39.69 -42.64 22.67
N ILE A 33 -38.83 -43.29 23.46
CA ILE A 33 -39.07 -44.62 24.03
C ILE A 33 -40.22 -44.58 25.04
N ILE A 34 -40.23 -43.62 25.97
CA ILE A 34 -41.25 -43.49 27.02
C ILE A 34 -42.66 -43.29 26.43
N ASN A 35 -42.77 -42.64 25.27
CA ASN A 35 -44.05 -42.42 24.58
C ASN A 35 -44.41 -43.55 23.59
N GLY A 36 -43.72 -44.70 23.64
CA GLY A 36 -43.99 -45.85 22.76
C GLY A 36 -43.62 -45.62 21.30
N GLY A 37 -42.69 -44.69 21.04
CA GLY A 37 -42.19 -44.31 19.72
C GLY A 37 -41.05 -45.20 19.20
N ARG A 38 -40.43 -44.75 18.11
CA ARG A 38 -39.24 -45.38 17.49
C ARG A 38 -38.16 -44.34 17.27
N SER A 39 -36.94 -44.61 17.72
CA SER A 39 -35.80 -43.74 17.45
C SER A 39 -34.85 -44.42 16.48
N GLY A 40 -34.55 -43.77 15.35
CA GLY A 40 -33.52 -44.21 14.40
C GLY A 40 -32.16 -43.65 14.82
N MET A 41 -31.12 -44.46 14.67
CA MET A 41 -29.74 -44.06 14.97
C MET A 41 -29.06 -43.62 13.67
N PHE A 42 -28.49 -42.42 13.67
CA PHE A 42 -27.72 -41.89 12.55
C PHE A 42 -26.51 -42.79 12.22
N CYS A 43 -26.27 -43.04 10.93
CA CYS A 43 -25.22 -43.95 10.47
C CYS A 43 -23.78 -43.43 10.69
N GLY A 44 -23.62 -42.16 11.10
CA GLY A 44 -22.34 -41.55 11.43
C GLY A 44 -21.69 -40.78 10.28
N ASP A 45 -22.27 -40.81 9.08
CA ASP A 45 -21.81 -40.09 7.90
C ASP A 45 -22.80 -39.00 7.47
N MET A 46 -22.38 -37.74 7.51
CA MET A 46 -23.23 -36.59 7.19
C MET A 46 -23.62 -36.54 5.71
N ASP A 47 -22.86 -37.16 4.82
CA ASP A 47 -23.20 -37.24 3.40
C ASP A 47 -24.39 -38.19 3.17
N MET A 48 -24.62 -39.13 4.10
CA MET A 48 -25.68 -40.13 4.05
C MET A 48 -26.93 -39.73 4.87
N ILE A 49 -26.95 -38.54 5.48
CA ILE A 49 -28.03 -38.15 6.41
C ILE A 49 -29.41 -38.11 5.75
N PHE A 50 -29.49 -37.78 4.46
CA PHE A 50 -30.75 -37.77 3.71
C PHE A 50 -31.25 -39.18 3.39
N ASP A 51 -30.36 -40.16 3.23
CA ASP A 51 -30.74 -41.57 3.10
C ASP A 51 -31.32 -42.10 4.41
N ASP A 52 -30.74 -41.72 5.55
CA ASP A 52 -31.27 -42.05 6.87
C ASP A 52 -32.67 -41.45 7.06
N PHE A 53 -32.87 -40.18 6.66
CA PHE A 53 -34.18 -39.56 6.68
C PHE A 53 -35.19 -40.24 5.77
N ALA A 54 -34.79 -40.61 4.55
CA ALA A 54 -35.66 -41.29 3.59
C ALA A 54 -36.11 -42.67 4.11
N ARG A 55 -35.21 -43.41 4.79
CA ARG A 55 -35.50 -44.74 5.36
C ARG A 55 -36.35 -44.68 6.63
N LEU A 56 -36.03 -43.75 7.53
CA LEU A 56 -36.70 -43.63 8.83
C LEU A 56 -38.06 -42.90 8.71
N ALA A 57 -38.12 -41.90 7.82
CA ALA A 57 -39.22 -40.98 7.63
C ALA A 57 -39.75 -40.41 8.96
N PRO A 58 -38.97 -39.62 9.72
CA PRO A 58 -39.35 -39.17 11.06
C PRO A 58 -40.66 -38.38 11.08
N THR A 59 -41.38 -38.43 12.21
CA THR A 59 -42.56 -37.60 12.47
C THR A 59 -42.22 -36.33 13.25
N SER A 60 -41.09 -36.32 13.96
CA SER A 60 -40.54 -35.13 14.62
C SER A 60 -39.03 -35.07 14.44
N LEU A 61 -38.49 -33.86 14.24
CA LEU A 61 -37.06 -33.61 14.12
C LEU A 61 -36.63 -32.55 15.13
N SER A 62 -35.74 -32.93 16.04
CA SER A 62 -35.08 -32.01 16.97
C SER A 62 -33.59 -31.96 16.63
N SER A 63 -33.07 -30.76 16.35
CA SER A 63 -31.66 -30.61 15.99
C SER A 63 -31.15 -29.18 16.23
N THR A 64 -29.87 -28.97 15.99
CA THR A 64 -29.20 -27.66 16.07
C THR A 64 -29.35 -26.88 14.74
N PRO A 65 -29.13 -25.55 14.73
CA PRO A 65 -29.25 -24.73 13.51
C PRO A 65 -28.45 -25.27 12.31
N ARG A 66 -27.28 -25.87 12.54
CA ARG A 66 -26.40 -26.35 11.47
C ARG A 66 -27.02 -27.47 10.64
N LEU A 67 -27.76 -28.41 11.22
CA LEU A 67 -28.44 -29.44 10.42
C LEU A 67 -29.50 -28.82 9.52
N TYR A 68 -30.23 -27.83 10.04
CA TYR A 68 -31.19 -27.08 9.26
C TYR A 68 -30.54 -26.26 8.15
N ASN A 69 -29.35 -25.69 8.39
CA ASN A 69 -28.57 -25.03 7.35
C ASN A 69 -28.13 -26.01 6.28
N VAL A 70 -27.66 -27.22 6.63
CA VAL A 70 -27.32 -28.27 5.64
C VAL A 70 -28.53 -28.61 4.77
N ILE A 71 -29.72 -28.75 5.37
CA ILE A 71 -30.98 -28.98 4.63
C ILE A 71 -31.32 -27.80 3.72
N TYR A 72 -31.09 -26.57 4.18
CA TYR A 72 -31.32 -25.35 3.41
C TYR A 72 -30.34 -25.18 2.25
N ASP A 73 -29.06 -25.47 2.47
CA ASP A 73 -28.01 -25.35 1.46
C ASP A 73 -28.21 -26.36 0.33
N GLN A 74 -28.60 -27.60 0.67
CA GLN A 74 -28.93 -28.60 -0.34
C GLN A 74 -30.19 -28.18 -1.15
N TYR A 75 -31.18 -27.57 -0.50
CA TYR A 75 -32.35 -27.02 -1.19
C TYR A 75 -31.94 -25.90 -2.15
N GLN A 76 -31.13 -24.94 -1.70
CA GLN A 76 -30.59 -23.86 -2.51
C GLN A 76 -29.85 -24.42 -3.74
N GLN A 77 -28.99 -25.42 -3.56
CA GLN A 77 -28.25 -26.08 -4.64
C GLN A 77 -29.18 -26.64 -5.72
N GLN A 78 -30.23 -27.35 -5.32
CA GLN A 78 -31.16 -28.00 -6.26
C GLN A 78 -32.17 -27.01 -6.88
N SER A 79 -32.49 -25.91 -6.19
CA SER A 79 -33.52 -24.94 -6.61
C SER A 79 -33.17 -24.21 -7.90
N SER A 80 -31.88 -24.08 -8.20
CA SER A 80 -31.36 -23.49 -9.45
C SER A 80 -31.66 -24.34 -10.69
N SER A 81 -31.88 -25.65 -10.52
CA SER A 81 -31.88 -26.63 -11.61
C SER A 81 -33.25 -27.29 -11.82
N ILE A 82 -34.19 -27.18 -10.87
CA ILE A 82 -35.45 -27.92 -10.86
C ILE A 82 -36.65 -26.96 -10.78
N LYS A 83 -37.56 -27.01 -11.77
CA LYS A 83 -38.87 -26.34 -11.71
C LYS A 83 -39.77 -27.05 -10.69
N ASN A 84 -40.43 -26.29 -9.81
CA ASN A 84 -41.29 -26.79 -8.72
C ASN A 84 -40.56 -27.61 -7.64
N ILE A 85 -39.34 -27.18 -7.26
CA ILE A 85 -38.57 -27.85 -6.21
C ILE A 85 -39.32 -27.95 -4.87
N ASP A 86 -40.11 -26.95 -4.46
CA ASP A 86 -40.77 -26.92 -3.15
C ASP A 86 -41.63 -28.17 -2.90
N SER A 87 -42.37 -28.65 -3.91
CA SER A 87 -43.24 -29.82 -3.78
C SER A 87 -42.45 -31.13 -3.75
N GLN A 88 -41.31 -31.20 -4.43
CA GLN A 88 -40.43 -32.36 -4.43
C GLN A 88 -39.64 -32.45 -3.13
N TYR A 89 -39.11 -31.32 -2.66
CA TYR A 89 -38.23 -31.24 -1.50
C TYR A 89 -38.95 -31.51 -0.17
N LYS A 90 -40.27 -31.32 -0.12
CA LYS A 90 -41.12 -31.70 1.03
C LYS A 90 -40.94 -33.17 1.44
N HIS A 91 -40.55 -34.05 0.51
CA HIS A 91 -40.38 -35.48 0.76
C HIS A 91 -38.95 -35.88 1.15
N ILE A 92 -37.97 -34.96 1.16
CA ILE A 92 -36.57 -35.27 1.48
C ILE A 92 -36.39 -35.82 2.90
N LEU A 93 -37.29 -35.44 3.82
CA LEU A 93 -37.34 -35.94 5.20
C LEU A 93 -38.32 -37.13 5.36
N GLY A 94 -38.67 -37.82 4.27
CA GLY A 94 -39.62 -38.93 4.25
C GLY A 94 -41.11 -38.55 4.35
N GLY A 95 -41.45 -37.25 4.28
CA GLY A 95 -42.83 -36.75 4.14
C GLY A 95 -43.74 -36.90 5.36
N ARG A 96 -43.24 -37.40 6.49
CA ARG A 96 -44.03 -37.63 7.71
C ARG A 96 -43.80 -36.62 8.83
N ILE A 97 -42.91 -35.65 8.65
CA ILE A 97 -42.66 -34.57 9.63
C ILE A 97 -43.98 -33.87 9.97
N ARG A 98 -44.18 -33.62 11.26
CA ARG A 98 -45.33 -32.88 11.82
C ARG A 98 -44.90 -31.74 12.75
N ALA A 99 -43.69 -31.79 13.29
CA ALA A 99 -43.10 -30.71 14.06
C ALA A 99 -41.58 -30.75 13.96
N MET A 100 -40.96 -29.58 14.11
CA MET A 100 -39.51 -29.44 14.23
C MET A 100 -39.14 -28.62 15.45
N THR A 101 -37.95 -28.87 15.99
CA THR A 101 -37.40 -28.14 17.13
C THR A 101 -35.96 -27.75 16.86
N THR A 102 -35.62 -26.50 17.16
CA THR A 102 -34.25 -25.99 17.15
C THR A 102 -33.82 -25.51 18.53
N GLY A 103 -32.57 -25.76 18.91
CA GLY A 103 -32.03 -25.37 20.21
C GLY A 103 -30.51 -25.50 20.29
N GLY A 104 -29.93 -25.09 21.41
CA GLY A 104 -28.48 -25.13 21.67
C GLY A 104 -27.67 -24.01 21.01
N ALA A 105 -28.21 -23.36 19.98
CA ALA A 105 -27.69 -22.14 19.39
C ALA A 105 -28.80 -21.33 18.69
N PRO A 106 -28.66 -20.01 18.53
CA PRO A 106 -29.58 -19.20 17.74
C PRO A 106 -29.69 -19.70 16.30
N THR A 107 -30.92 -19.82 15.78
CA THR A 107 -31.19 -20.20 14.37
C THR A 107 -31.67 -18.98 13.60
N ASN A 108 -31.25 -18.83 12.35
CA ASN A 108 -31.71 -17.70 11.54
C ASN A 108 -33.19 -17.84 11.15
N GLN A 109 -33.93 -16.73 11.27
CA GLN A 109 -35.32 -16.58 10.85
C GLN A 109 -35.59 -17.04 9.41
N HIS A 110 -34.71 -16.74 8.44
CA HIS A 110 -34.96 -17.16 7.05
C HIS A 110 -34.94 -18.69 6.87
N VAL A 111 -34.08 -19.39 7.63
CA VAL A 111 -34.03 -20.86 7.64
C VAL A 111 -35.31 -21.40 8.27
N ILE A 112 -35.78 -20.78 9.36
CA ILE A 112 -37.04 -21.16 10.00
C ILE A 112 -38.24 -20.96 9.06
N ASP A 113 -38.29 -19.83 8.37
CA ASP A 113 -39.36 -19.52 7.42
C ASP A 113 -39.32 -20.50 6.24
N PHE A 114 -38.13 -20.85 5.77
CA PHE A 114 -37.92 -21.92 4.79
C PHE A 114 -38.47 -23.28 5.28
N LEU A 115 -38.10 -23.71 6.49
CA LEU A 115 -38.54 -24.99 7.05
C LEU A 115 -40.07 -25.03 7.19
N LYS A 116 -40.66 -23.95 7.72
CA LYS A 116 -42.12 -23.80 7.84
C LYS A 116 -42.81 -23.89 6.49
N LYS A 117 -42.27 -23.19 5.47
CA LYS A 117 -42.81 -23.16 4.12
C LYS A 117 -42.79 -24.54 3.47
N ILE A 118 -41.63 -25.18 3.43
CA ILE A 118 -41.42 -26.43 2.67
C ILE A 118 -42.09 -27.62 3.36
N PHE A 119 -41.93 -27.76 4.67
CA PHE A 119 -42.42 -28.93 5.40
C PHE A 119 -43.85 -28.75 5.95
N SER A 120 -44.40 -27.52 5.87
CA SER A 120 -45.76 -27.20 6.31
C SER A 120 -46.01 -27.60 7.78
N CYS A 121 -45.00 -27.46 8.63
CA CYS A 121 -45.04 -27.82 10.04
C CYS A 121 -44.52 -26.68 10.93
N PRO A 122 -44.96 -26.59 12.18
CA PRO A 122 -44.39 -25.65 13.13
C PRO A 122 -42.93 -25.98 13.46
N VAL A 123 -42.14 -24.92 13.68
CA VAL A 123 -40.73 -24.98 14.11
C VAL A 123 -40.63 -24.26 15.46
N TYR A 124 -40.31 -25.02 16.51
CA TYR A 124 -40.22 -24.54 17.90
C TYR A 124 -38.78 -24.20 18.28
N HIS A 125 -38.60 -23.17 19.10
CA HIS A 125 -37.30 -22.82 19.65
C HIS A 125 -37.22 -23.23 21.12
N GLY A 126 -36.21 -24.00 21.47
CA GLY A 126 -35.93 -24.40 22.84
C GLY A 126 -34.66 -23.75 23.38
N TYR A 127 -34.77 -23.12 24.56
CA TYR A 127 -33.63 -22.70 25.37
C TYR A 127 -33.47 -23.64 26.56
N ALA A 128 -32.28 -24.21 26.69
CA ALA A 128 -31.95 -25.21 27.70
C ALA A 128 -30.45 -25.23 27.97
N SER A 129 -30.07 -25.74 29.14
CA SER A 129 -28.69 -26.07 29.50
C SER A 129 -28.64 -27.43 30.18
N THR A 130 -27.44 -28.01 30.31
CA THR A 130 -27.27 -29.27 31.06
C THR A 130 -27.58 -29.06 32.54
N GLU A 131 -27.23 -27.89 33.06
CA GLU A 131 -27.32 -27.50 34.46
C GLU A 131 -28.75 -27.18 34.90
N CYS A 132 -29.56 -26.60 34.02
CA CYS A 132 -30.92 -26.13 34.35
C CYS A 132 -32.03 -26.96 33.68
N GLY A 133 -31.69 -27.88 32.77
CA GLY A 133 -32.69 -28.58 31.96
C GLY A 133 -33.36 -27.65 30.95
N SER A 134 -34.63 -27.90 30.63
CA SER A 134 -35.40 -27.02 29.73
C SER A 134 -35.83 -25.75 30.46
N ILE A 135 -35.49 -24.59 29.90
CA ILE A 135 -35.74 -23.28 30.52
C ILE A 135 -36.96 -22.60 29.87
N ALA A 136 -36.97 -22.48 28.54
CA ALA A 136 -38.05 -21.80 27.82
C ALA A 136 -38.31 -22.41 26.44
N TRP A 137 -39.55 -22.30 25.97
CA TRP A 137 -39.98 -22.70 24.64
C TRP A 137 -40.75 -21.58 23.95
N MET A 138 -40.45 -21.34 22.68
CA MET A 138 -41.22 -20.41 21.85
C MET A 138 -42.14 -21.18 20.90
N ASP A 139 -43.45 -20.94 21.03
CA ASP A 139 -44.47 -21.37 20.09
C ASP A 139 -44.76 -20.23 19.09
N PRO A 140 -44.53 -20.43 17.78
CA PRO A 140 -44.80 -19.40 16.78
C PRO A 140 -46.25 -18.90 16.73
N SER A 141 -47.21 -19.64 17.27
CA SER A 141 -48.63 -19.31 17.26
C SER A 141 -49.13 -18.59 18.52
N THR A 142 -48.43 -18.76 19.66
CA THR A 142 -48.86 -18.23 20.96
C THR A 142 -47.79 -17.37 21.66
N GLY A 143 -46.59 -17.28 21.12
CA GLY A 143 -45.45 -16.55 21.70
C GLY A 143 -44.57 -17.42 22.60
N THR A 144 -43.79 -16.79 23.46
CA THR A 144 -42.95 -17.49 24.45
C THR A 144 -43.83 -18.10 25.53
N GLN A 145 -43.77 -19.42 25.72
CA GLN A 145 -44.46 -20.10 26.81
C GLN A 145 -43.47 -20.37 27.94
N SER A 146 -43.76 -19.85 29.13
CA SER A 146 -43.08 -20.24 30.36
C SER A 146 -43.40 -21.70 30.67
N ILE A 147 -42.39 -22.45 31.11
CA ILE A 147 -42.62 -23.79 31.67
C ILE A 147 -43.11 -23.59 33.11
N ASP A 148 -44.17 -24.31 33.52
CA ASP A 148 -44.88 -24.11 34.81
C ASP A 148 -43.99 -24.18 36.06
N ASP A 149 -42.80 -24.78 35.97
CA ASP A 149 -41.82 -24.97 37.05
C ASP A 149 -40.47 -24.28 36.78
N VAL A 150 -40.48 -23.19 35.98
CA VAL A 150 -39.27 -22.40 35.70
C VAL A 150 -39.49 -20.95 36.09
N GLU A 151 -38.76 -20.51 37.11
CA GLU A 151 -38.60 -19.10 37.46
C GLU A 151 -37.31 -18.56 36.84
N TYR A 152 -37.36 -17.37 36.24
CA TYR A 152 -36.17 -16.70 35.72
C TYR A 152 -36.16 -15.21 36.04
N GLU A 153 -34.97 -14.66 36.25
CA GLU A 153 -34.73 -13.24 36.44
C GLU A 153 -33.43 -12.80 35.75
N LEU A 154 -33.20 -11.49 35.70
CA LEU A 154 -31.95 -10.91 35.20
C LEU A 154 -31.15 -10.33 36.38
N GLU A 155 -29.85 -10.63 36.43
CA GLU A 155 -28.90 -10.00 37.35
C GLU A 155 -27.99 -9.04 36.56
N SER A 156 -27.79 -7.81 37.06
CA SER A 156 -26.90 -6.85 36.38
C SER A 156 -25.47 -7.38 36.34
N VAL A 157 -24.78 -7.12 35.22
CA VAL A 157 -23.35 -7.42 35.02
C VAL A 157 -22.65 -6.11 34.63
N PRO A 158 -22.45 -5.16 35.58
CA PRO A 158 -21.92 -3.84 35.27
C PRO A 158 -20.54 -3.87 34.62
N GLU A 159 -19.72 -4.86 34.95
CA GLU A 159 -18.39 -5.07 34.37
C GLU A 159 -18.43 -5.36 32.86
N LEU A 160 -19.56 -5.86 32.34
CA LEU A 160 -19.82 -6.07 30.91
C LEU A 160 -20.75 -5.00 30.31
N GLY A 161 -21.14 -3.97 31.08
CA GLY A 161 -22.04 -2.92 30.63
C GLY A 161 -23.50 -3.36 30.42
N TYR A 162 -23.91 -4.49 31.02
CA TYR A 162 -25.30 -4.95 31.01
C TYR A 162 -25.96 -4.65 32.34
N THR A 163 -26.98 -3.80 32.34
CA THR A 163 -27.67 -3.39 33.56
C THR A 163 -29.19 -3.47 33.42
N LEU A 164 -29.87 -3.65 34.55
CA LEU A 164 -31.34 -3.59 34.57
C LEU A 164 -31.89 -2.19 34.24
N SER A 165 -31.03 -1.17 34.31
CA SER A 165 -31.33 0.20 33.88
C SER A 165 -31.18 0.44 32.37
N ASP A 166 -30.71 -0.54 31.61
CA ASP A 166 -30.53 -0.41 30.16
C ASP A 166 -31.86 -0.10 29.45
N ARG A 167 -31.77 0.58 28.30
CA ARG A 167 -32.90 0.96 27.44
C ARG A 167 -32.63 0.54 25.99
N PRO A 168 -33.64 0.12 25.22
CA PRO A 168 -35.08 0.16 25.53
C PRO A 168 -35.53 -0.86 26.58
N ASN A 169 -34.75 -1.92 26.81
CA ASN A 169 -35.10 -3.04 27.68
C ASN A 169 -34.00 -3.34 28.71
N PRO A 170 -34.35 -3.85 29.91
CA PRO A 170 -33.38 -4.32 30.91
C PRO A 170 -32.52 -5.47 30.37
N ARG A 171 -31.21 -5.46 30.68
CA ARG A 171 -30.27 -6.53 30.29
C ARG A 171 -29.47 -7.02 31.49
N GLY A 172 -29.08 -8.29 31.47
CA GLY A 172 -28.33 -8.91 32.56
C GLY A 172 -28.03 -10.39 32.33
N GLU A 173 -27.31 -11.02 33.25
CA GLU A 173 -27.16 -12.48 33.28
C GLU A 173 -28.50 -13.12 33.62
N ILE A 174 -28.87 -14.15 32.87
CA ILE A 174 -30.10 -14.92 33.08
C ILE A 174 -29.86 -15.85 34.26
N MET A 175 -30.71 -15.71 35.27
CA MET A 175 -30.73 -16.55 36.47
C MET A 175 -31.96 -17.45 36.39
N VAL A 176 -31.81 -18.74 36.69
CA VAL A 176 -32.90 -19.73 36.56
C VAL A 176 -33.08 -20.53 37.83
N LYS A 177 -34.33 -20.76 38.24
CA LYS A 177 -34.68 -21.67 39.34
C LYS A 177 -35.78 -22.62 38.87
N SER A 178 -35.51 -23.92 38.97
CA SER A 178 -36.42 -24.99 38.54
C SER A 178 -36.12 -26.28 39.30
N SER A 179 -37.09 -27.18 39.44
CA SER A 179 -36.85 -28.53 39.98
C SER A 179 -35.96 -29.39 39.06
N GLN A 180 -35.77 -28.97 37.81
CA GLN A 180 -34.90 -29.64 36.83
C GLN A 180 -33.41 -29.35 37.04
N CYS A 181 -33.04 -28.34 37.83
CA CYS A 181 -31.64 -27.94 37.96
C CYS A 181 -30.81 -28.99 38.71
N ILE A 182 -29.56 -29.18 38.29
CA ILE A 182 -28.64 -30.15 38.91
C ILE A 182 -28.28 -29.72 40.34
N PRO A 183 -28.06 -30.65 41.28
CA PRO A 183 -27.65 -30.27 42.65
C PRO A 183 -26.24 -29.66 42.73
N GLY A 184 -25.44 -29.79 41.66
CA GLY A 184 -24.07 -29.30 41.58
C GLY A 184 -23.19 -30.15 40.67
N TYR A 185 -21.93 -29.74 40.53
CA TYR A 185 -20.92 -30.50 39.78
C TYR A 185 -20.30 -31.59 40.67
N TYR A 186 -20.07 -32.76 40.08
CA TYR A 186 -19.51 -33.90 40.79
C TYR A 186 -18.07 -33.63 41.27
N ARG A 187 -17.85 -33.68 42.60
CA ARG A 187 -16.55 -33.44 43.26
C ARG A 187 -15.92 -32.06 42.99
N ASP A 188 -16.74 -31.06 42.68
CA ASP A 188 -16.28 -29.70 42.44
C ASP A 188 -17.14 -28.71 43.24
N GLU A 189 -16.82 -28.57 44.53
CA GLU A 189 -17.57 -27.69 45.45
C GLU A 189 -17.42 -26.22 45.07
N GLU A 190 -16.27 -25.80 44.56
CA GLU A 190 -16.02 -24.40 44.20
C GLU A 190 -16.92 -23.98 43.04
N ARG A 191 -16.94 -24.76 41.93
CA ARG A 191 -17.83 -24.45 40.82
C ARG A 191 -19.29 -24.64 41.17
N THR A 192 -19.62 -25.56 42.08
CA THR A 192 -21.00 -25.72 42.57
C THR A 192 -21.48 -24.49 43.34
N LYS A 193 -20.65 -23.95 44.24
CA LYS A 193 -20.95 -22.70 44.98
C LYS A 193 -21.00 -21.49 44.05
N ALA A 194 -20.18 -21.46 43.00
CA ALA A 194 -20.22 -20.42 41.99
C ALA A 194 -21.46 -20.51 41.09
N LEU A 195 -21.98 -21.72 40.84
CA LEU A 195 -23.14 -21.96 39.97
C LEU A 195 -24.47 -21.54 40.63
N ILE A 196 -24.64 -21.83 41.93
CA ILE A 196 -25.91 -21.68 42.65
C ILE A 196 -25.83 -20.52 43.64
N ARG A 197 -26.69 -19.51 43.47
CA ARG A 197 -26.85 -18.39 44.41
C ARG A 197 -27.55 -18.87 45.69
N SER A 198 -27.33 -18.15 46.79
CA SER A 198 -27.85 -18.49 48.12
C SER A 198 -29.38 -18.65 48.22
N ASP A 199 -30.15 -18.10 47.28
CA ASP A 199 -31.61 -18.17 47.19
C ASP A 199 -32.12 -19.25 46.21
N GLY A 200 -31.20 -20.05 45.65
CA GLY A 200 -31.50 -21.19 44.79
C GLY A 200 -31.55 -20.90 43.29
N PHE A 201 -31.21 -19.68 42.86
CA PHE A 201 -31.08 -19.36 41.44
C PHE A 201 -29.73 -19.82 40.88
N TYR A 202 -29.76 -20.42 39.69
CA TYR A 202 -28.61 -20.89 38.94
C TYR A 202 -28.13 -19.80 37.98
N ARG A 203 -26.83 -19.57 37.98
CA ARG A 203 -26.14 -18.72 37.01
C ARG A 203 -26.00 -19.45 35.68
N THR A 204 -26.77 -19.05 34.67
CA THR A 204 -26.70 -19.70 33.35
C THR A 204 -25.42 -19.35 32.59
N GLY A 205 -24.78 -18.22 32.93
CA GLY A 205 -23.70 -17.65 32.12
C GLY A 205 -24.15 -17.08 30.79
N ASP A 206 -25.46 -17.03 30.52
CA ASP A 206 -26.08 -16.43 29.34
C ASP A 206 -26.59 -15.02 29.68
N ILE A 207 -26.29 -14.03 28.84
CA ILE A 207 -26.80 -12.66 28.95
C ILE A 207 -28.11 -12.56 28.17
N GLY A 208 -29.15 -12.07 28.84
CA GLY A 208 -30.48 -11.88 28.28
C GLY A 208 -30.94 -10.43 28.33
N GLU A 209 -31.94 -10.14 27.51
CA GLU A 209 -32.71 -8.92 27.48
C GLU A 209 -34.18 -9.27 27.76
N MET A 210 -34.79 -8.57 28.73
CA MET A 210 -36.19 -8.78 29.09
C MET A 210 -37.08 -7.88 28.25
N LEU A 211 -37.92 -8.47 27.41
CA LEU A 211 -38.86 -7.73 26.56
C LEU A 211 -40.10 -7.25 27.36
N PRO A 212 -40.87 -6.28 26.85
CA PRO A 212 -42.02 -5.72 27.57
C PRO A 212 -43.11 -6.74 27.93
N ASP A 213 -43.22 -7.83 27.18
CA ASP A 213 -44.15 -8.94 27.42
C ASP A 213 -43.60 -9.98 28.44
N LYS A 214 -42.47 -9.66 29.09
CA LYS A 214 -41.69 -10.54 29.99
C LYS A 214 -41.04 -11.74 29.30
N SER A 215 -41.03 -11.79 27.97
CA SER A 215 -40.26 -12.80 27.26
C SER A 215 -38.77 -12.46 27.28
N LEU A 216 -37.94 -13.50 27.17
CA LEU A 216 -36.49 -13.40 27.30
C LEU A 216 -35.81 -13.56 25.94
N ARG A 217 -34.98 -12.59 25.57
CA ARG A 217 -34.13 -12.66 24.38
C ARG A 217 -32.67 -12.86 24.80
N ILE A 218 -32.07 -13.98 24.40
CA ILE A 218 -30.65 -14.26 24.67
C ILE A 218 -29.80 -13.44 23.71
N ILE A 219 -28.83 -12.69 24.23
CA ILE A 219 -28.02 -11.74 23.45
C ILE A 219 -26.52 -12.02 23.51
N ALA A 220 -26.02 -12.71 24.55
CA ALA A 220 -24.60 -13.07 24.64
C ALA A 220 -24.33 -14.19 25.66
N ARG A 221 -23.08 -14.63 25.77
CA ARG A 221 -22.54 -15.49 26.84
C ARG A 221 -21.55 -14.68 27.68
N ARG A 222 -21.73 -14.63 29.00
CA ARG A 222 -20.93 -13.82 29.95
C ARG A 222 -19.42 -14.00 29.74
N ASN A 223 -18.96 -15.24 29.54
CA ASN A 223 -17.54 -15.55 29.39
C ASN A 223 -16.97 -15.38 27.97
N HIS A 224 -17.82 -15.12 26.97
CA HIS A 224 -17.40 -15.00 25.56
C HIS A 224 -17.56 -13.59 24.99
N VAL A 225 -17.97 -12.61 25.81
CA VAL A 225 -17.96 -11.20 25.45
C VAL A 225 -16.58 -10.61 25.76
N PHE A 226 -16.04 -9.82 24.85
CA PHE A 226 -14.81 -9.07 25.08
C PHE A 226 -15.02 -7.58 24.77
N LYS A 227 -14.17 -6.75 25.36
CA LYS A 227 -14.21 -5.29 25.23
C LYS A 227 -13.14 -4.83 24.25
N LEU A 228 -13.49 -3.97 23.30
CA LEU A 228 -12.53 -3.31 22.39
C LEU A 228 -11.92 -2.06 23.05
N ALA A 229 -10.82 -1.54 22.48
CA ALA A 229 -10.07 -0.41 23.05
C ALA A 229 -10.89 0.87 23.25
N GLN A 230 -11.90 1.11 22.41
CA GLN A 230 -12.84 2.24 22.52
C GLN A 230 -13.88 2.09 23.63
N GLY A 231 -13.90 0.94 24.31
CA GLY A 231 -14.80 0.68 25.42
C GLY A 231 -16.07 -0.09 25.07
N GLU A 232 -16.29 -0.39 23.78
CA GLU A 232 -17.46 -1.13 23.30
C GLU A 232 -17.32 -2.64 23.54
N PHE A 233 -18.41 -3.29 23.92
CA PHE A 233 -18.46 -4.74 24.14
C PHE A 233 -18.94 -5.46 22.88
N VAL A 234 -18.29 -6.58 22.57
CA VAL A 234 -18.58 -7.40 21.41
C VAL A 234 -18.87 -8.84 21.84
N ALA A 235 -20.00 -9.36 21.37
CA ALA A 235 -20.39 -10.76 21.47
C ALA A 235 -20.07 -11.46 20.13
N PRO A 236 -18.89 -12.07 19.95
CA PRO A 236 -18.45 -12.58 18.66
C PRO A 236 -19.32 -13.72 18.14
N GLU A 237 -19.88 -14.57 19.01
CA GLU A 237 -20.77 -15.67 18.59
C GLU A 237 -22.05 -15.14 17.92
N SER A 238 -22.61 -14.04 18.44
CA SER A 238 -23.77 -13.39 17.83
C SER A 238 -23.45 -12.89 16.42
N LEU A 239 -22.29 -12.26 16.26
CA LEU A 239 -21.81 -11.78 14.96
C LEU A 239 -21.53 -12.95 14.00
N GLU A 240 -20.88 -14.02 14.47
CA GLU A 240 -20.59 -15.20 13.66
C GLU A 240 -21.88 -15.84 13.12
N ILE A 241 -22.92 -15.90 13.95
CA ILE A 241 -24.24 -16.40 13.54
C ILE A 241 -24.85 -15.48 12.48
N GLN A 242 -24.77 -14.15 12.65
CA GLN A 242 -25.30 -13.16 11.71
C GLN A 242 -24.55 -13.14 10.38
N PHE A 243 -23.23 -13.31 10.38
CA PHE A 243 -22.44 -13.41 9.15
C PHE A 243 -22.57 -14.77 8.48
N GLY A 244 -22.74 -15.86 9.24
CA GLY A 244 -23.02 -17.20 8.73
C GLY A 244 -24.40 -17.35 8.04
N THR A 245 -25.17 -16.28 7.97
CA THR A 245 -26.43 -16.19 7.21
C THR A 245 -26.22 -15.87 5.75
N ASN A 246 -25.03 -15.37 5.43
CA ASN A 246 -24.67 -15.00 4.07
C ASN A 246 -24.36 -16.26 3.24
N PRO A 247 -25.00 -16.47 2.08
CA PRO A 247 -24.78 -17.66 1.24
C PRO A 247 -23.34 -17.88 0.77
N TYR A 248 -22.47 -16.86 0.81
CA TYR A 248 -21.08 -16.97 0.42
C TYR A 248 -20.15 -17.41 1.57
N ILE A 249 -20.64 -17.39 2.81
CA ILE A 249 -19.86 -17.68 4.02
C ILE A 249 -20.31 -19.03 4.59
N ASN A 250 -19.43 -20.03 4.54
CA ASN A 250 -19.69 -21.36 5.12
C ASN A 250 -19.45 -21.35 6.64
N GLN A 251 -18.30 -20.84 7.07
CA GLN A 251 -17.98 -20.70 8.48
C GLN A 251 -17.20 -19.40 8.69
N ILE A 252 -17.37 -18.78 9.85
CA ILE A 252 -16.62 -17.57 10.21
C ILE A 252 -16.22 -17.65 11.68
N PHE A 253 -14.98 -17.28 11.97
CA PHE A 253 -14.46 -17.09 13.31
C PHE A 253 -14.04 -15.64 13.48
N ILE A 254 -14.67 -14.94 14.43
CA ILE A 254 -14.43 -13.53 14.73
C ILE A 254 -13.54 -13.42 15.96
N HIS A 255 -12.50 -12.60 15.83
CA HIS A 255 -11.54 -12.35 16.87
C HIS A 255 -11.40 -10.85 17.16
N GLY A 256 -11.16 -10.55 18.42
CA GLY A 256 -10.95 -9.21 18.93
C GLY A 256 -9.96 -9.22 20.09
N GLU A 257 -9.17 -8.16 20.19
CA GLU A 257 -8.22 -7.92 21.27
C GLU A 257 -8.60 -6.64 22.02
N THR A 258 -8.38 -6.61 23.34
CA THR A 258 -8.74 -5.46 24.18
C THR A 258 -7.98 -4.18 23.86
N ILE A 259 -6.80 -4.31 23.27
CA ILE A 259 -5.96 -3.18 22.84
C ILE A 259 -6.31 -2.68 21.41
N ARG A 260 -7.19 -3.36 20.69
CA ARG A 260 -7.56 -3.03 19.31
C ARG A 260 -8.96 -2.44 19.26
N SER A 261 -9.18 -1.50 18.33
CA SER A 261 -10.47 -0.82 18.19
C SER A 261 -11.45 -1.47 17.21
N TYR A 262 -11.07 -2.60 16.64
CA TYR A 262 -11.77 -3.27 15.56
C TYR A 262 -11.57 -4.79 15.62
N LEU A 263 -12.43 -5.50 14.90
CA LEU A 263 -12.43 -6.97 14.80
C LEU A 263 -11.66 -7.44 13.57
N VAL A 264 -11.13 -8.66 13.64
CA VAL A 264 -10.62 -9.42 12.48
C VAL A 264 -11.33 -10.77 12.41
N ALA A 265 -11.30 -11.43 11.25
CA ALA A 265 -11.96 -12.73 11.10
C ALA A 265 -11.15 -13.76 10.31
N VAL A 266 -11.48 -15.03 10.50
CA VAL A 266 -11.11 -16.14 9.62
C VAL A 266 -12.39 -16.64 8.97
N VAL A 267 -12.44 -16.63 7.64
CA VAL A 267 -13.64 -16.92 6.84
C VAL A 267 -13.38 -18.16 6.00
N VAL A 268 -14.19 -19.20 6.19
CA VAL A 268 -14.29 -20.34 5.28
C VAL A 268 -15.43 -20.02 4.30
N PRO A 269 -15.15 -19.83 3.01
CA PRO A 269 -16.19 -19.48 2.05
C PRO A 269 -16.88 -20.72 1.46
N HIS A 270 -18.08 -20.52 0.92
CA HIS A 270 -18.64 -21.46 -0.05
C HIS A 270 -17.97 -21.24 -1.41
N PHE A 271 -16.86 -21.92 -1.68
CA PHE A 271 -16.10 -21.77 -2.94
C PHE A 271 -16.93 -21.94 -4.21
N ARG A 272 -18.01 -22.75 -4.17
CA ARG A 272 -18.96 -22.88 -5.28
C ARG A 272 -19.67 -21.57 -5.62
N MET A 273 -20.06 -20.79 -4.61
CA MET A 273 -20.74 -19.51 -4.80
C MET A 273 -19.77 -18.44 -5.34
N LEU A 274 -18.47 -18.58 -5.07
CA LEU A 274 -17.43 -17.69 -5.57
C LEU A 274 -16.96 -18.03 -6.99
N ASN A 275 -17.20 -19.25 -7.47
CA ASN A 275 -16.78 -19.73 -8.78
C ASN A 275 -17.99 -20.03 -9.67
N SER A 276 -18.46 -19.05 -10.44
CA SER A 276 -19.59 -19.20 -11.36
C SER A 276 -19.40 -20.25 -12.47
N ASN A 277 -18.15 -20.67 -12.75
CA ASN A 277 -17.82 -21.55 -13.88
C ASN A 277 -17.31 -22.95 -13.49
N HIS A 278 -17.15 -23.31 -12.21
CA HIS A 278 -16.56 -24.60 -11.80
C HIS A 278 -17.53 -25.33 -10.87
N ALA A 279 -18.23 -26.30 -11.45
CA ALA A 279 -19.12 -27.18 -10.72
C ALA A 279 -18.28 -28.13 -9.84
N HIS A 280 -18.42 -27.97 -8.52
CA HIS A 280 -18.22 -28.98 -7.48
C HIS A 280 -16.91 -29.11 -6.68
N GLU A 281 -15.78 -28.45 -7.01
CA GLU A 281 -14.52 -28.65 -6.25
C GLU A 281 -13.98 -27.38 -5.56
N SER A 282 -13.34 -27.57 -4.39
CA SER A 282 -12.47 -26.56 -3.77
C SER A 282 -11.33 -26.23 -4.75
N PRO A 283 -10.95 -24.96 -4.92
CA PRO A 283 -9.90 -24.60 -5.86
C PRO A 283 -8.59 -25.28 -5.49
N SER A 284 -7.83 -25.72 -6.50
CA SER A 284 -6.46 -26.20 -6.29
C SER A 284 -5.61 -25.09 -5.65
N PRO A 285 -4.53 -25.41 -4.91
CA PRO A 285 -3.65 -24.38 -4.32
C PRO A 285 -3.12 -23.36 -5.35
N SER A 286 -2.86 -23.77 -6.59
CA SER A 286 -2.42 -22.84 -7.64
C SER A 286 -3.55 -21.92 -8.12
N ASP A 287 -4.76 -22.45 -8.30
CA ASP A 287 -5.93 -21.64 -8.70
C ASP A 287 -6.33 -20.66 -7.61
N TYR A 288 -6.26 -21.07 -6.35
CA TYR A 288 -6.48 -20.21 -5.21
C TYR A 288 -5.47 -19.04 -5.21
N ASN A 289 -4.18 -19.31 -5.34
CA ASN A 289 -3.16 -18.25 -5.34
C ASN A 289 -3.36 -17.24 -6.48
N GLN A 290 -3.82 -17.71 -7.64
CA GLN A 290 -4.08 -16.85 -8.79
C GLN A 290 -5.36 -16.00 -8.64
N ARG A 291 -6.37 -16.48 -7.89
CA ARG A 291 -7.69 -15.82 -7.73
C ARG A 291 -7.98 -15.25 -6.34
N ALA A 292 -7.08 -15.42 -5.37
CA ALA A 292 -7.28 -15.02 -3.98
C ALA A 292 -7.77 -13.56 -3.82
N HIS A 293 -7.25 -12.63 -4.63
CA HIS A 293 -7.67 -11.22 -4.60
C HIS A 293 -9.14 -11.03 -4.99
N VAL A 294 -9.63 -11.79 -5.99
CA VAL A 294 -11.03 -11.74 -6.44
C VAL A 294 -11.95 -12.27 -5.36
N TYR A 295 -11.61 -13.41 -4.75
CA TYR A 295 -12.38 -13.99 -3.64
C TYR A 295 -12.44 -13.05 -2.44
N TYR A 296 -11.33 -12.42 -2.09
CA TYR A 296 -11.29 -11.44 -1.00
C TYR A 296 -12.24 -10.27 -1.26
N LYS A 297 -12.19 -9.67 -2.46
CA LYS A 297 -13.06 -8.54 -2.82
C LYS A 297 -14.54 -8.91 -2.80
N MET A 298 -14.89 -10.11 -3.30
CA MET A 298 -16.28 -10.59 -3.28
C MET A 298 -16.77 -10.81 -1.84
N LEU A 299 -16.01 -11.55 -1.02
CA LEU A 299 -16.37 -11.81 0.37
C LEU A 299 -16.45 -10.52 1.21
N ARG A 300 -15.55 -9.57 0.95
CA ARG A 300 -15.59 -8.25 1.59
C ARG A 300 -16.91 -7.53 1.33
N SER A 301 -17.35 -7.49 0.08
CA SER A 301 -18.64 -6.90 -0.30
C SER A 301 -19.81 -7.63 0.37
N GLN A 302 -19.76 -8.97 0.46
CA GLN A 302 -20.80 -9.75 1.12
C GLN A 302 -20.88 -9.51 2.62
N ILE A 303 -19.73 -9.38 3.31
CA ILE A 303 -19.68 -9.00 4.72
C ILE A 303 -20.31 -7.62 4.94
N GLU A 304 -20.02 -6.64 4.09
CA GLU A 304 -20.58 -5.29 4.18
C GLU A 304 -22.09 -5.25 3.94
N ILE A 305 -22.58 -6.00 2.95
CA ILE A 305 -24.03 -6.18 2.70
C ILE A 305 -24.71 -6.78 3.93
N THR A 306 -24.14 -7.87 4.48
CA THR A 306 -24.71 -8.56 5.65
C THR A 306 -24.73 -7.65 6.87
N ALA A 307 -23.65 -6.90 7.09
CA ALA A 307 -23.57 -5.91 8.17
C ALA A 307 -24.66 -4.84 8.06
N SER A 308 -24.92 -4.34 6.85
CA SER A 308 -25.99 -3.38 6.62
C SER A 308 -27.39 -3.98 6.84
N GLN A 309 -27.62 -5.23 6.40
CA GLN A 309 -28.90 -5.93 6.59
C GLN A 309 -29.19 -6.22 8.06
N CYS A 310 -28.17 -6.55 8.84
CA CYS A 310 -28.28 -6.82 10.27
C CYS A 310 -28.19 -5.55 11.13
N ASN A 311 -28.12 -4.35 10.54
CA ASN A 311 -27.94 -3.06 11.23
C ASN A 311 -26.76 -3.07 12.22
N LEU A 312 -25.63 -3.66 11.82
CA LEU A 312 -24.44 -3.75 12.66
C LEU A 312 -23.72 -2.41 12.75
N LEU A 313 -23.20 -2.10 13.93
CA LEU A 313 -22.38 -0.92 14.16
C LEU A 313 -21.00 -1.10 13.52
N PRO A 314 -20.31 -0.02 13.12
CA PRO A 314 -19.03 -0.12 12.41
C PRO A 314 -17.96 -0.94 13.13
N TYR A 315 -17.93 -0.93 14.47
CA TYR A 315 -16.98 -1.70 15.26
C TYR A 315 -17.32 -3.21 15.37
N GLN A 316 -18.54 -3.60 14.99
CA GLN A 316 -19.01 -4.99 14.96
C GLN A 316 -18.68 -5.69 13.63
N VAL A 317 -18.23 -4.94 12.63
CA VAL A 317 -17.86 -5.48 11.31
C VAL A 317 -16.36 -5.79 11.30
N PRO A 318 -15.94 -7.02 10.95
CA PRO A 318 -14.53 -7.33 10.77
C PRO A 318 -13.86 -6.36 9.78
N LYS A 319 -12.76 -5.75 10.22
CA LYS A 319 -12.02 -4.76 9.42
C LYS A 319 -11.26 -5.41 8.27
N THR A 320 -10.70 -6.59 8.54
CA THR A 320 -10.01 -7.45 7.58
C THR A 320 -10.22 -8.92 7.96
N PHE A 321 -9.89 -9.84 7.07
CA PHE A 321 -10.06 -11.28 7.32
C PHE A 321 -9.07 -12.15 6.55
N HIS A 322 -8.84 -13.36 7.04
CA HIS A 322 -8.15 -14.42 6.32
C HIS A 322 -9.17 -15.36 5.67
N ILE A 323 -8.91 -15.80 4.44
CA ILE A 323 -9.72 -16.82 3.77
C ILE A 323 -9.09 -18.18 4.06
N GLU A 324 -9.83 -19.03 4.75
CA GLU A 324 -9.44 -20.40 5.04
C GLU A 324 -10.08 -21.36 4.04
N SER A 325 -9.27 -22.26 3.50
CA SER A 325 -9.69 -23.29 2.56
C SER A 325 -10.22 -24.55 3.24
N GLU A 326 -9.71 -24.88 4.42
CA GLU A 326 -10.10 -26.06 5.19
C GLU A 326 -11.23 -25.76 6.19
N PRO A 327 -12.39 -26.44 6.10
CA PRO A 327 -13.46 -26.26 7.07
C PRO A 327 -13.07 -26.60 8.52
N PHE A 328 -13.71 -25.95 9.49
CA PHE A 328 -13.61 -26.31 10.90
C PHE A 328 -14.39 -27.60 11.15
N THR A 329 -13.72 -28.63 11.67
CA THR A 329 -14.29 -29.96 11.90
C THR A 329 -14.00 -30.47 13.31
N LEU A 330 -14.65 -31.57 13.70
CA LEU A 330 -14.31 -32.29 14.92
C LEU A 330 -12.94 -32.97 14.80
N GLN A 331 -12.63 -33.51 13.61
CA GLN A 331 -11.37 -34.23 13.34
C GLN A 331 -10.15 -33.34 13.46
N ASN A 332 -10.24 -32.07 13.02
CA ASN A 332 -9.15 -31.10 13.18
C ASN A 332 -9.17 -30.37 14.53
N GLY A 333 -10.06 -30.76 15.46
CA GLY A 333 -10.13 -30.23 16.82
C GLY A 333 -10.63 -28.77 16.93
N LEU A 334 -11.02 -28.16 15.80
CA LEU A 334 -11.51 -26.78 15.74
C LEU A 334 -12.96 -26.64 16.17
N LEU A 335 -13.66 -27.77 16.39
CA LEU A 335 -14.97 -27.86 17.01
C LEU A 335 -14.89 -28.71 18.30
N THR A 336 -15.60 -28.32 19.37
CA THR A 336 -15.65 -29.08 20.66
C THR A 336 -16.82 -30.06 20.77
N GLY A 337 -17.67 -30.12 19.76
CA GLY A 337 -18.85 -30.98 19.64
C GLY A 337 -19.46 -30.78 18.25
N PRO A 338 -20.53 -31.50 17.87
CA PRO A 338 -21.23 -31.19 16.65
C PRO A 338 -21.73 -29.75 16.74
N ASN A 339 -21.07 -28.85 16.01
CA ASN A 339 -21.50 -27.48 15.71
C ASN A 339 -21.13 -26.37 16.71
N LYS A 340 -20.15 -26.59 17.60
CA LYS A 340 -19.62 -25.53 18.49
C LYS A 340 -18.15 -25.23 18.22
N THR A 341 -17.83 -23.98 17.89
CA THR A 341 -16.45 -23.54 17.62
C THR A 341 -15.58 -23.64 18.87
N ASN A 342 -14.42 -24.28 18.71
CA ASN A 342 -13.39 -24.35 19.75
C ASN A 342 -12.53 -23.09 19.67
N ARG A 343 -12.98 -21.98 20.27
CA ARG A 343 -12.30 -20.68 20.17
C ARG A 343 -10.83 -20.74 20.61
N ASN A 344 -10.53 -21.49 21.67
CA ASN A 344 -9.15 -21.64 22.16
C ASN A 344 -8.25 -22.33 21.12
N ALA A 345 -8.74 -23.40 20.48
CA ALA A 345 -7.99 -24.07 19.42
C ALA A 345 -7.87 -23.21 18.16
N LEU A 346 -8.91 -22.44 17.80
CA LEU A 346 -8.88 -21.50 16.67
C LEU A 346 -7.87 -20.38 16.90
N VAL A 347 -7.85 -19.76 18.09
CA VAL A 347 -6.85 -18.74 18.45
C VAL A 347 -5.44 -19.33 18.40
N GLN A 348 -5.25 -20.57 18.85
CA GLN A 348 -3.94 -21.22 18.83
C GLN A 348 -3.48 -21.57 17.40
N LYS A 349 -4.37 -22.12 16.55
CA LYS A 349 -4.06 -22.44 15.14
C LYS A 349 -3.75 -21.19 14.34
N TYR A 350 -4.55 -20.13 14.50
CA TYR A 350 -4.45 -18.92 13.69
C TYR A 350 -3.66 -17.79 14.35
N ARG A 351 -2.94 -18.02 15.45
CA ARG A 351 -2.23 -16.96 16.21
C ARG A 351 -1.40 -16.04 15.30
N ASN A 352 -0.56 -16.63 14.45
CA ASN A 352 0.32 -15.85 13.56
C ASN A 352 -0.48 -15.10 12.50
N VAL A 353 -1.53 -15.71 11.96
CA VAL A 353 -2.42 -15.10 10.97
C VAL A 353 -3.17 -13.92 11.58
N LEU A 354 -3.75 -14.09 12.77
CA LEU A 354 -4.45 -13.04 13.50
C LEU A 354 -3.53 -11.86 13.82
N HIS A 355 -2.30 -12.13 14.26
CA HIS A 355 -1.29 -11.11 14.48
C HIS A 355 -0.98 -10.31 13.21
N GLN A 356 -0.73 -11.01 12.09
CA GLN A 356 -0.48 -10.39 10.79
C GLN A 356 -1.67 -9.54 10.31
N LEU A 357 -2.91 -9.99 10.53
CA LEU A 357 -4.09 -9.20 10.18
C LEU A 357 -4.14 -7.87 10.94
N TYR A 358 -3.80 -7.86 12.22
CA TYR A 358 -3.72 -6.62 13.02
C TYR A 358 -2.54 -5.73 12.61
N GLU A 359 -1.36 -6.31 12.37
CA GLU A 359 -0.17 -5.55 11.92
C GLU A 359 -0.37 -4.94 10.54
N ASN A 360 -0.96 -5.68 9.59
CA ASN A 360 -1.22 -5.18 8.24
C ASN A 360 -2.24 -4.03 8.23
N GLU A 361 -3.25 -4.05 9.09
CA GLU A 361 -4.20 -2.95 9.22
C GLU A 361 -3.60 -1.73 9.93
N GLU A 362 -2.73 -1.94 10.93
CA GLU A 362 -1.98 -0.86 11.56
C GLU A 362 -0.99 -0.22 10.58
N LEU A 363 -0.33 -1.04 9.76
CA LEU A 363 0.49 -0.59 8.64
C LEU A 363 -0.34 0.15 7.60
N TYR A 364 -1.48 -0.40 7.16
CA TYR A 364 -2.38 0.26 6.22
C TYR A 364 -2.81 1.63 6.76
N ARG A 365 -3.09 1.73 8.07
CA ARG A 365 -3.39 2.99 8.74
C ARG A 365 -2.19 3.92 8.77
N ASN A 366 -0.98 3.43 9.05
CA ASN A 366 0.24 4.24 9.08
C ASN A 366 0.61 4.74 7.69
N VAL A 367 0.54 3.87 6.68
CA VAL A 367 0.66 4.20 5.26
C VAL A 367 -0.41 5.23 4.89
N LYS A 368 -1.68 4.98 5.22
CA LYS A 368 -2.78 5.91 4.94
C LYS A 368 -2.64 7.25 5.69
N MET A 369 -2.15 7.29 6.92
CA MET A 369 -1.88 8.54 7.64
C MET A 369 -0.71 9.31 7.02
N VAL A 370 0.34 8.60 6.60
CA VAL A 370 1.43 9.16 5.80
C VAL A 370 0.89 9.69 4.47
N MET A 371 -0.10 9.03 3.86
CA MET A 371 -0.76 9.40 2.60
C MET A 371 -1.77 10.56 2.73
N ASP A 372 -2.57 10.60 3.79
CA ASP A 372 -3.60 11.63 4.03
C ASP A 372 -2.93 12.99 4.36
N GLY A 373 -1.66 12.97 4.79
CA GLY A 373 -0.81 14.15 4.96
C GLY A 373 -0.03 14.58 3.70
N MET A 374 -0.27 13.96 2.54
CA MET A 374 0.39 14.31 1.26
C MET A 374 -0.50 15.24 0.43
N ASN A 375 0.02 16.40 0.03
CA ASN A 375 -0.64 17.24 -0.96
C ASN A 375 -0.77 16.47 -2.27
N GLN A 376 -2.00 16.20 -2.68
CA GLN A 376 -2.30 15.50 -3.92
C GLN A 376 -1.81 16.32 -5.11
N HIS A 377 -0.80 15.84 -5.82
CA HIS A 377 -0.70 16.14 -7.24
C HIS A 377 -1.87 15.42 -7.94
N ASP A 378 -2.56 16.12 -8.86
CA ASP A 378 -3.86 15.74 -9.45
C ASP A 378 -3.96 14.32 -10.03
N ASP A 379 -2.83 13.63 -10.28
CA ASP A 379 -2.80 12.32 -10.93
C ASP A 379 -2.61 11.13 -9.96
N GLY A 380 -2.43 11.37 -8.65
CA GLY A 380 -2.22 10.31 -7.65
C GLY A 380 -0.91 9.52 -7.83
N ILE A 381 0.08 10.15 -8.48
CA ILE A 381 1.43 9.65 -8.68
C ILE A 381 2.30 10.02 -7.48
N ILE A 382 3.06 9.06 -6.96
CA ILE A 382 3.96 9.25 -5.83
C ILE A 382 5.23 9.99 -6.28
N ASP A 383 5.46 11.15 -5.67
CA ASP A 383 6.67 11.95 -5.86
C ASP A 383 7.87 11.36 -5.09
N SER A 384 9.08 11.90 -5.32
CA SER A 384 10.30 11.44 -4.64
C SER A 384 10.23 11.56 -3.12
N LEU A 385 9.43 12.51 -2.63
CA LEU A 385 9.17 12.80 -1.23
C LEU A 385 8.37 11.67 -0.56
N SER A 386 7.26 11.29 -1.19
CA SER A 386 6.33 10.28 -0.72
C SER A 386 6.91 8.87 -0.84
N ALA A 387 7.70 8.64 -1.90
CA ALA A 387 8.45 7.40 -2.09
C ALA A 387 9.50 7.15 -0.99
N ALA A 388 10.21 8.18 -0.54
CA ALA A 388 11.20 8.05 0.54
C ALA A 388 10.53 7.73 1.89
N ARG A 389 9.41 8.38 2.20
CA ARG A 389 8.59 8.10 3.40
C ARG A 389 8.11 6.66 3.44
N LEU A 390 7.53 6.22 2.34
CA LEU A 390 6.98 4.87 2.22
C LEU A 390 8.10 3.83 2.28
N SER A 391 9.19 4.01 1.54
CA SER A 391 10.37 3.13 1.59
C SER A 391 10.89 2.93 3.01
N ARG A 392 10.97 4.01 3.80
CA ARG A 392 11.39 3.91 5.20
C ARG A 392 10.36 3.20 6.08
N LEU A 393 9.08 3.48 5.90
CA LEU A 393 8.01 2.79 6.64
C LEU A 393 8.05 1.28 6.36
N PHE A 394 8.26 0.87 5.10
CA PHE A 394 8.43 -0.53 4.70
C PHE A 394 9.65 -1.17 5.37
N ASN A 395 10.80 -0.48 5.37
CA ASN A 395 12.03 -0.96 6.02
C ASN A 395 11.90 -1.08 7.54
N ASP A 396 11.48 0.00 8.21
CA ASP A 396 11.53 0.12 9.67
C ASP A 396 10.41 -0.68 10.37
N LYS A 397 9.28 -0.92 9.70
CA LYS A 397 8.10 -1.57 10.31
C LYS A 397 7.82 -2.98 9.81
N LEU A 398 8.27 -3.35 8.62
CA LEU A 398 7.93 -4.65 8.02
C LEU A 398 9.14 -5.50 7.66
N ASP A 399 10.36 -5.00 7.88
CA ASP A 399 11.59 -5.64 7.43
C ASP A 399 11.60 -5.91 5.91
N VAL A 400 10.83 -5.12 5.15
CA VAL A 400 10.75 -5.20 3.68
C VAL A 400 11.63 -4.12 3.08
N ARG A 401 12.72 -4.53 2.43
CA ARG A 401 13.62 -3.61 1.73
C ARG A 401 13.03 -3.10 0.43
N VAL A 402 12.34 -1.97 0.52
CA VAL A 402 11.81 -1.25 -0.65
C VAL A 402 12.71 -0.06 -0.98
N HIS A 403 13.20 0.02 -2.21
CA HIS A 403 13.98 1.17 -2.67
C HIS A 403 13.07 2.33 -3.09
N VAL A 404 13.48 3.56 -2.83
CA VAL A 404 12.70 4.79 -3.16
C VAL A 404 12.32 4.82 -4.64
N SER A 405 13.24 4.45 -5.54
CA SER A 405 12.98 4.41 -6.97
C SER A 405 11.88 3.43 -7.40
N SER A 406 11.62 2.37 -6.61
CA SER A 406 10.55 1.41 -6.87
C SER A 406 9.16 1.97 -6.54
N LEU A 407 9.09 3.14 -5.89
CA LEU A 407 7.86 3.78 -5.45
C LEU A 407 7.55 5.08 -6.23
N ILE A 408 8.56 5.73 -6.81
CA ILE A 408 8.40 6.94 -7.62
C ILE A 408 7.67 6.63 -8.93
N ASP A 409 6.76 7.52 -9.34
CA ASP A 409 5.94 7.40 -10.56
C ASP A 409 4.93 6.23 -10.54
N ARG A 410 4.76 5.54 -9.40
CA ARG A 410 3.69 4.56 -9.19
C ARG A 410 2.42 5.24 -8.68
N ARG A 411 1.28 4.64 -9.01
CA ARG A 411 -0.03 5.09 -8.49
C ARG A 411 -0.26 4.54 -7.09
N MET A 412 -0.90 5.36 -6.26
CA MET A 412 -1.20 5.04 -4.86
C MET A 412 -1.97 3.73 -4.67
N ASP A 413 -2.91 3.42 -5.58
CA ASP A 413 -3.71 2.19 -5.54
C ASP A 413 -2.90 0.91 -5.78
N GLN A 414 -1.83 1.00 -6.58
CA GLN A 414 -0.97 -0.14 -6.88
C GLN A 414 -0.17 -0.58 -5.65
N ILE A 415 0.40 0.38 -4.91
CA ILE A 415 1.18 0.08 -3.69
C ILE A 415 0.26 -0.45 -2.59
N MET A 416 -0.95 0.10 -2.47
CA MET A 416 -1.94 -0.36 -1.48
C MET A 416 -2.38 -1.81 -1.72
N ASN A 417 -2.42 -2.27 -2.97
CA ASN A 417 -2.74 -3.66 -3.31
C ASN A 417 -1.60 -4.65 -3.00
N GLU A 418 -0.36 -4.16 -2.90
CA GLU A 418 0.85 -4.99 -2.72
C GLU A 418 1.31 -5.10 -1.26
N ILE A 419 0.81 -4.24 -0.36
CA ILE A 419 1.13 -4.26 1.08
C ILE A 419 0.84 -5.63 1.74
N GLY A 420 -0.11 -6.42 1.21
CA GLY A 420 -0.39 -7.78 1.69
C GLY A 420 0.51 -8.88 1.10
N ARG A 421 1.45 -8.53 0.22
CA ARG A 421 2.34 -9.46 -0.50
C ARG A 421 3.76 -8.86 -0.60
N PRO A 422 4.55 -8.89 0.49
CA PRO A 422 5.87 -8.25 0.51
C PRO A 422 6.84 -8.78 -0.57
N GLU A 423 6.66 -10.01 -1.04
CA GLU A 423 7.41 -10.60 -2.16
C GLU A 423 7.13 -9.94 -3.53
N SER A 424 6.03 -9.19 -3.66
CA SER A 424 5.60 -8.58 -4.92
C SER A 424 6.18 -7.19 -5.19
N ILE A 425 6.81 -6.55 -4.20
CA ILE A 425 7.41 -5.22 -4.37
C ILE A 425 8.80 -5.40 -5.00
N PRO A 426 9.03 -4.97 -6.25
CA PRO A 426 10.29 -5.23 -6.93
C PRO A 426 11.47 -4.55 -6.21
N SER A 427 12.42 -5.37 -5.77
CA SER A 427 13.78 -4.88 -5.52
C SER A 427 14.41 -4.46 -6.86
N LEU A 428 15.27 -3.44 -6.84
CA LEU A 428 15.90 -2.93 -8.07
C LEU A 428 16.57 -4.09 -8.83
N PRO A 429 16.33 -4.24 -10.15
CA PRO A 429 17.20 -5.06 -10.96
C PRO A 429 18.60 -4.43 -10.95
N ASP A 430 19.62 -5.26 -10.74
CA ASP A 430 21.02 -4.85 -10.85
C ASP A 430 21.23 -4.14 -12.20
N PHE A 431 21.48 -2.83 -12.16
CA PHE A 431 21.82 -2.06 -13.36
C PHE A 431 23.17 -2.56 -13.89
N ASN A 432 23.13 -3.39 -14.93
CA ASN A 432 24.32 -3.80 -15.65
C ASN A 432 24.54 -2.87 -16.85
N LEU A 433 25.42 -1.90 -16.68
CA LEU A 433 25.75 -0.88 -17.66
C LEU A 433 26.15 -1.46 -19.03
N MET A 434 26.94 -2.54 -19.04
CA MET A 434 27.42 -3.17 -20.28
C MET A 434 26.29 -3.86 -21.04
N THR A 435 25.37 -4.51 -20.32
CA THR A 435 24.18 -5.14 -20.91
C THR A 435 23.26 -4.09 -21.51
N GLU A 436 22.97 -3.03 -20.76
CA GLU A 436 22.16 -1.92 -21.27
C GLU A 436 22.78 -1.23 -22.48
N LEU A 437 24.09 -0.99 -22.46
CA LEU A 437 24.81 -0.40 -23.57
C LEU A 437 24.78 -1.32 -24.82
N SER A 438 24.82 -2.64 -24.65
CA SER A 438 24.70 -3.59 -25.76
C SER A 438 23.29 -3.61 -26.40
N ASN A 439 22.26 -3.29 -25.62
CA ASN A 439 20.87 -3.21 -26.10
C ASN A 439 20.58 -1.93 -26.88
N ILE A 440 21.41 -0.90 -26.76
CA ILE A 440 21.26 0.34 -27.53
C ILE A 440 21.95 0.14 -28.89
N GLN A 441 21.14 0.09 -29.95
CA GLN A 441 21.63 -0.04 -31.32
C GLN A 441 22.44 1.18 -31.75
N ASP A 442 23.54 0.92 -32.46
CA ASP A 442 24.38 1.94 -33.05
C ASP A 442 23.65 2.65 -34.20
N VAL A 443 23.56 3.99 -34.12
CA VAL A 443 22.97 4.82 -35.19
C VAL A 443 23.93 4.93 -36.38
N PRO A 444 23.55 4.61 -37.63
CA PRO A 444 24.39 4.86 -38.80
C PRO A 444 24.79 6.33 -38.89
N ILE A 445 26.09 6.61 -38.97
CA ILE A 445 26.63 7.97 -39.09
C ILE A 445 27.13 8.15 -40.52
N ASP A 446 26.37 8.88 -41.33
CA ASP A 446 26.85 9.35 -42.64
C ASP A 446 27.61 10.65 -42.42
N VAL A 447 28.92 10.65 -42.70
CA VAL A 447 29.81 11.80 -42.48
C VAL A 447 29.94 12.58 -43.79
N PRO A 448 29.33 13.77 -43.93
CA PRO A 448 29.49 14.59 -45.13
C PRO A 448 30.86 15.28 -45.17
N ALA A 449 31.27 15.73 -46.37
CA ALA A 449 32.46 16.56 -46.55
C ALA A 449 32.26 17.96 -45.89
N ARG A 450 33.30 18.47 -45.24
CA ARG A 450 33.30 19.72 -44.47
C ARG A 450 32.86 20.91 -45.35
N SER A 451 31.78 21.59 -44.97
CA SER A 451 31.37 22.84 -45.61
C SER A 451 32.02 24.02 -44.90
N LEU A 452 32.94 24.71 -45.58
CA LEU A 452 33.68 25.86 -45.03
C LEU A 452 32.83 27.14 -44.94
N ASP A 453 31.60 27.14 -45.47
CA ASP A 453 30.86 28.36 -45.81
C ASP A 453 29.52 28.57 -45.08
N SER A 454 29.21 27.84 -44.01
CA SER A 454 27.92 28.02 -43.33
C SER A 454 27.97 29.03 -42.17
N GLN A 455 27.41 30.23 -42.39
CA GLN A 455 26.70 30.98 -41.34
C GLN A 455 25.47 30.16 -40.90
N GLY A 456 25.70 29.05 -40.20
CA GLY A 456 24.62 28.17 -39.77
C GLY A 456 24.04 28.58 -38.42
N CYS A 457 22.79 28.18 -38.20
CA CYS A 457 22.06 28.51 -36.99
C CYS A 457 22.29 27.46 -35.90
N ILE A 458 22.01 27.84 -34.66
CA ILE A 458 22.23 27.00 -33.49
C ILE A 458 20.90 26.40 -33.03
N LEU A 459 20.88 25.09 -32.76
CA LEU A 459 19.79 24.44 -32.03
C LEU A 459 20.20 24.25 -30.57
N LEU A 460 19.36 24.64 -29.63
CA LEU A 460 19.57 24.46 -28.19
C LEU A 460 18.40 23.68 -27.59
N THR A 461 18.69 22.58 -26.90
CA THR A 461 17.70 21.88 -26.08
C THR A 461 17.82 22.31 -24.62
N GLY A 462 16.72 22.28 -23.86
CA GLY A 462 16.76 22.61 -22.43
C GLY A 462 16.92 24.09 -22.11
N GLY A 463 16.51 25.00 -23.02
CA GLY A 463 16.60 26.45 -22.81
C GLY A 463 15.75 26.99 -21.65
N THR A 464 14.74 26.23 -21.20
CA THR A 464 13.96 26.52 -19.97
C THR A 464 14.65 26.05 -18.70
N GLY A 465 15.85 25.47 -18.80
CA GLY A 465 16.67 25.04 -17.67
C GLY A 465 17.62 26.15 -17.23
N TYR A 466 18.30 25.93 -16.10
CA TYR A 466 19.17 26.92 -15.50
C TYR A 466 20.39 27.25 -16.37
N LEU A 467 21.22 26.25 -16.67
CA LEU A 467 22.36 26.42 -17.60
C LEU A 467 21.91 26.72 -19.04
N GLY A 468 20.80 26.12 -19.49
CA GLY A 468 20.27 26.36 -20.84
C GLY A 468 19.88 27.83 -21.05
N GLY A 469 19.24 28.45 -20.06
CA GLY A 469 18.91 29.88 -20.09
C GLY A 469 20.16 30.78 -20.13
N ALA A 470 21.19 30.45 -19.36
CA ALA A 470 22.46 31.18 -19.39
C ALA A 470 23.18 31.04 -20.76
N LEU A 471 23.16 29.85 -21.37
CA LEU A 471 23.68 29.65 -22.72
C LEU A 471 22.91 30.49 -23.75
N VAL A 472 21.58 30.56 -23.64
CA VAL A 472 20.75 31.45 -24.48
C VAL A 472 21.20 32.91 -24.32
N LYS A 473 21.37 33.41 -23.08
CA LYS A 473 21.86 34.77 -22.81
C LYS A 473 23.21 35.02 -23.49
N GLN A 474 24.19 34.15 -23.28
CA GLN A 474 25.53 34.33 -23.83
C GLN A 474 25.57 34.24 -25.36
N LEU A 475 24.74 33.39 -25.99
CA LEU A 475 24.62 33.31 -27.44
C LEU A 475 23.98 34.57 -28.05
N LEU A 476 22.90 35.08 -27.43
CA LEU A 476 22.25 36.33 -27.88
C LEU A 476 23.18 37.54 -27.75
N LEU A 477 23.99 37.61 -26.69
CA LEU A 477 24.99 38.65 -26.51
C LEU A 477 26.10 38.61 -27.58
N ARG A 478 26.34 37.44 -28.20
CA ARG A 478 27.24 37.27 -29.34
C ARG A 478 26.57 37.61 -30.69
N GLY A 479 25.28 37.95 -30.70
CA GLY A 479 24.52 38.24 -31.91
C GLY A 479 24.07 37.01 -32.70
N GLU A 480 24.10 35.82 -32.08
CA GLU A 480 23.73 34.57 -32.74
C GLU A 480 22.21 34.41 -32.85
N LYS A 481 21.76 33.79 -33.94
CA LYS A 481 20.37 33.35 -34.09
C LYS A 481 20.23 31.91 -33.60
N ILE A 482 19.30 31.71 -32.66
CA ILE A 482 19.15 30.44 -31.97
C ILE A 482 17.73 29.89 -32.09
N TYR A 483 17.66 28.59 -32.31
CA TYR A 483 16.46 27.79 -32.25
C TYR A 483 16.44 27.06 -30.91
N VAL A 484 15.38 27.24 -30.12
CA VAL A 484 15.28 26.61 -28.80
C VAL A 484 14.15 25.59 -28.80
N LEU A 485 14.50 24.34 -28.51
CA LEU A 485 13.55 23.25 -28.37
C LEU A 485 12.82 23.34 -27.03
N VAL A 486 11.50 23.48 -27.07
CA VAL A 486 10.67 23.63 -25.86
C VAL A 486 9.46 22.70 -25.93
N ARG A 487 9.17 22.03 -24.82
CA ARG A 487 7.97 21.20 -24.67
C ARG A 487 6.75 22.09 -24.41
N GLY A 488 5.66 21.81 -25.10
CA GLY A 488 4.35 22.41 -24.87
C GLY A 488 3.32 21.74 -25.77
N ASP A 489 2.04 21.80 -25.41
CA ASP A 489 0.97 21.23 -26.24
C ASP A 489 0.76 22.11 -27.47
N HIS A 490 0.89 23.43 -27.29
CA HIS A 490 0.73 24.44 -28.34
C HIS A 490 1.98 25.32 -28.46
N GLN A 491 2.21 25.89 -29.66
CA GLN A 491 3.37 26.75 -29.94
C GLN A 491 3.45 27.95 -28.99
N VAL A 492 2.31 28.62 -28.75
CA VAL A 492 2.21 29.79 -27.85
C VAL A 492 2.59 29.42 -26.41
N GLU A 493 2.21 28.23 -25.95
CA GLU A 493 2.56 27.76 -24.61
C GLU A 493 4.07 27.52 -24.47
N ALA A 494 4.69 26.91 -25.48
CA ALA A 494 6.13 26.68 -25.53
C ALA A 494 6.91 28.01 -25.55
N GLU A 495 6.44 28.99 -26.33
CA GLU A 495 7.02 30.34 -26.38
C GLU A 495 6.91 31.07 -25.03
N ASN A 496 5.71 31.08 -24.44
CA ASN A 496 5.48 31.71 -23.14
C ASN A 496 6.37 31.08 -22.06
N ARG A 497 6.47 29.74 -22.04
CA ARG A 497 7.31 29.02 -21.08
C ARG A 497 8.77 29.46 -21.15
N LEU A 498 9.32 29.58 -22.37
CA LEU A 498 10.71 30.01 -22.55
C LEU A 498 10.89 31.50 -22.23
N PHE A 499 10.03 32.36 -22.77
CA PHE A 499 10.19 33.81 -22.64
C PHE A 499 10.03 34.24 -21.19
N SER A 500 9.05 33.69 -20.46
CA SER A 500 8.91 33.93 -19.03
C SER A 500 10.16 33.50 -18.26
N HIS A 501 10.76 32.35 -18.57
CA HIS A 501 12.01 31.90 -17.94
C HIS A 501 13.16 32.87 -18.22
N LEU A 502 13.37 33.25 -19.48
CA LEU A 502 14.45 34.14 -19.88
C LEU A 502 14.32 35.56 -19.29
N ILE A 503 13.10 36.06 -19.17
CA ILE A 503 12.83 37.38 -18.57
C ILE A 503 13.02 37.33 -17.05
N HIS A 504 12.38 36.38 -16.36
CA HIS A 504 12.30 36.41 -14.90
C HIS A 504 13.48 35.75 -14.18
N HIS A 505 14.18 34.81 -14.82
CA HIS A 505 15.26 34.04 -14.20
C HIS A 505 16.63 34.28 -14.82
N VAL A 506 16.69 34.73 -16.08
CA VAL A 506 17.94 35.01 -16.78
C VAL A 506 18.23 36.51 -16.92
N GLY A 507 17.19 37.37 -16.84
CA GLY A 507 17.34 38.83 -16.88
C GLY A 507 17.45 39.42 -18.29
N LEU A 508 16.94 38.75 -19.31
CA LEU A 508 16.92 39.26 -20.68
C LEU A 508 15.70 40.15 -20.96
N SER A 509 15.87 41.17 -21.80
CA SER A 509 14.74 41.99 -22.27
C SER A 509 13.97 41.28 -23.39
N ASP A 510 12.65 41.51 -23.44
CA ASP A 510 11.77 40.92 -24.46
C ASP A 510 12.21 41.26 -25.91
N SER A 511 12.78 42.46 -26.13
CA SER A 511 13.29 42.87 -27.45
C SER A 511 14.50 42.05 -27.93
N ILE A 512 15.42 41.69 -27.02
CA ILE A 512 16.59 40.87 -27.35
C ILE A 512 16.14 39.43 -27.63
N ILE A 513 15.21 38.92 -26.83
CA ILE A 513 14.68 37.56 -27.00
C ILE A 513 14.00 37.42 -28.36
N ARG A 514 13.06 38.31 -28.70
CA ARG A 514 12.28 38.22 -29.95
C ARG A 514 13.10 38.44 -31.21
N SER A 515 14.25 39.11 -31.11
CA SER A 515 15.11 39.36 -32.28
C SER A 515 16.08 38.21 -32.58
N GLY A 516 16.46 37.41 -31.58
CA GLY A 516 17.45 36.34 -31.75
C GLY A 516 16.96 34.91 -31.45
N VAL A 517 15.78 34.72 -30.85
CA VAL A 517 15.26 33.40 -30.47
C VAL A 517 14.05 32.99 -31.31
N GLN A 518 14.10 31.79 -31.88
CA GLN A 518 12.95 31.11 -32.45
C GLN A 518 12.65 29.83 -31.66
N VAL A 519 11.40 29.65 -31.23
CA VAL A 519 11.00 28.48 -30.44
C VAL A 519 10.50 27.38 -31.35
N TRP A 520 11.04 26.17 -31.19
CA TRP A 520 10.53 24.97 -31.84
C TRP A 520 9.89 24.05 -30.82
N ARG A 521 8.64 23.67 -31.07
CA ARG A 521 7.96 22.68 -30.24
C ARG A 521 8.62 21.31 -30.42
N GLY A 522 9.07 20.72 -29.34
CA GLY A 522 9.62 19.36 -29.36
C GLY A 522 9.74 18.76 -27.96
N ASP A 523 10.05 17.46 -27.94
CA ASP A 523 10.12 16.67 -26.72
C ASP A 523 11.25 15.65 -26.83
N LEU A 524 12.14 15.65 -25.84
CA LEU A 524 13.29 14.76 -25.77
C LEU A 524 12.91 13.26 -25.76
N THR A 525 11.67 12.96 -25.38
CA THR A 525 11.14 11.59 -25.29
C THR A 525 10.52 11.08 -26.59
N LYS A 526 10.38 11.95 -27.60
CA LYS A 526 9.78 11.60 -28.90
C LYS A 526 10.86 11.23 -29.94
N PRO A 527 10.52 10.38 -30.93
CA PRO A 527 11.38 10.14 -32.08
C PRO A 527 11.79 11.46 -32.75
N LEU A 528 13.06 11.57 -33.14
CA LEU A 528 13.64 12.79 -33.71
C LEU A 528 13.34 14.06 -32.89
N LEU A 529 13.21 13.93 -31.56
CA LEU A 529 12.86 15.01 -30.63
C LEU A 529 11.50 15.69 -30.94
N GLY A 530 10.64 15.06 -31.76
CA GLY A 530 9.41 15.66 -32.27
C GLY A 530 9.60 16.65 -33.42
N LEU A 531 10.80 16.72 -34.00
CA LEU A 531 11.14 17.56 -35.16
C LEU A 531 11.09 16.76 -36.46
N SER A 532 10.88 17.45 -37.57
CA SER A 532 11.01 16.89 -38.93
C SER A 532 12.45 17.05 -39.45
N LEU A 533 12.89 16.19 -40.37
CA LEU A 533 14.30 16.17 -40.81
C LEU A 533 14.72 17.43 -41.59
N ASP A 534 13.78 18.08 -42.28
CA ASP A 534 13.99 19.29 -43.08
C ASP A 534 14.39 20.52 -42.24
N VAL A 535 14.03 20.56 -40.96
CA VAL A 535 14.39 21.70 -40.10
C VAL A 535 15.89 21.75 -39.80
N MET A 536 16.58 20.60 -39.91
CA MET A 536 17.99 20.47 -39.59
C MET A 536 18.91 21.02 -40.69
N ASP A 537 18.40 21.28 -41.90
CA ASP A 537 19.22 21.74 -43.02
C ASP A 537 19.83 23.14 -42.81
N ARG A 538 19.32 23.88 -41.82
CA ARG A 538 19.80 25.23 -41.42
C ARG A 538 20.65 25.21 -40.15
N ILE A 539 20.76 24.06 -39.49
CA ILE A 539 21.46 23.91 -38.22
C ILE A 539 22.85 23.37 -38.48
N ASN A 540 23.89 23.99 -37.91
CA ASN A 540 25.27 23.49 -37.96
C ASN A 540 25.85 23.20 -36.56
N ARG A 541 25.19 23.65 -35.49
CA ARG A 541 25.60 23.43 -34.11
C ARG A 541 24.40 23.08 -33.25
N VAL A 542 24.53 22.05 -32.44
CA VAL A 542 23.54 21.66 -31.44
C VAL A 542 24.15 21.74 -30.05
N TYR A 543 23.57 22.54 -29.17
CA TYR A 543 23.83 22.48 -27.73
C TYR A 543 22.75 21.64 -27.05
N HIS A 544 23.07 20.39 -26.73
CA HIS A 544 22.16 19.47 -26.05
C HIS A 544 22.34 19.58 -24.53
N VAL A 545 21.56 20.48 -23.92
CA VAL A 545 21.56 20.76 -22.47
C VAL A 545 20.38 20.07 -21.78
N GLY A 546 19.33 19.77 -22.54
CA GLY A 546 18.08 19.21 -22.02
C GLY A 546 18.27 17.84 -21.38
N ALA A 547 17.88 17.73 -20.11
CA ALA A 547 17.83 16.49 -19.35
C ALA A 547 16.77 16.60 -18.24
N VAL A 548 16.23 15.47 -17.81
CA VAL A 548 15.51 15.34 -16.55
C VAL A 548 16.53 15.15 -15.44
N VAL A 549 16.69 16.17 -14.58
CA VAL A 549 17.61 16.15 -13.45
C VAL A 549 16.82 15.74 -12.20
N ASN A 550 16.82 14.45 -11.90
CA ASN A 550 16.19 13.91 -10.70
C ASN A 550 16.99 12.69 -10.19
N HIS A 551 17.78 12.89 -9.14
CA HIS A 551 18.64 11.85 -8.56
C HIS A 551 17.88 10.73 -7.85
N ALA A 552 16.59 10.93 -7.55
CA ALA A 552 15.75 9.92 -6.91
C ALA A 552 15.20 8.88 -7.89
N ARG A 553 15.09 9.24 -9.18
CA ARG A 553 14.58 8.36 -10.23
C ARG A 553 15.62 7.31 -10.62
N SER A 554 15.13 6.12 -10.95
CA SER A 554 15.97 5.05 -11.51
C SER A 554 16.48 5.41 -12.90
N TYR A 555 17.56 4.73 -13.32
CA TYR A 555 18.08 4.85 -14.68
C TYR A 555 16.99 4.59 -15.75
N SER A 556 16.17 3.55 -15.58
CA SER A 556 15.13 3.17 -16.56
C SER A 556 14.10 4.29 -16.78
N GLN A 557 13.70 4.99 -15.70
CA GLN A 557 12.79 6.14 -15.77
C GLN A 557 13.42 7.36 -16.47
N LEU A 558 14.74 7.52 -16.38
CA LEU A 558 15.46 8.64 -17.00
C LEU A 558 15.97 8.33 -18.41
N LYS A 559 16.09 7.04 -18.76
CA LYS A 559 16.70 6.54 -20.01
C LYS A 559 16.11 7.22 -21.24
N ASN A 560 14.79 7.33 -21.33
CA ASN A 560 14.16 7.87 -22.53
C ASN A 560 14.54 9.35 -22.78
N ALA A 561 14.40 10.19 -21.75
CA ALA A 561 14.68 11.62 -21.88
C ALA A 561 16.19 11.96 -21.92
N ASN A 562 17.04 11.22 -21.20
CA ASN A 562 18.46 11.57 -21.02
C ASN A 562 19.40 10.81 -21.97
N VAL A 563 19.05 9.57 -22.35
CA VAL A 563 19.90 8.69 -23.19
C VAL A 563 19.34 8.57 -24.59
N MET A 564 18.07 8.16 -24.74
CA MET A 564 17.46 7.95 -26.05
C MET A 564 17.34 9.26 -26.84
N SER A 565 17.19 10.40 -26.16
CA SER A 565 17.27 11.71 -26.81
C SER A 565 18.61 11.94 -27.53
N CYS A 566 19.72 11.40 -27.04
CA CYS A 566 21.01 11.47 -27.73
C CYS A 566 21.02 10.59 -28.98
N VAL A 567 20.40 9.40 -28.93
CA VAL A 567 20.22 8.51 -30.08
C VAL A 567 19.37 9.19 -31.16
N GLU A 568 18.24 9.78 -30.78
CA GLU A 568 17.36 10.51 -31.70
C GLU A 568 18.01 11.77 -32.26
N LEU A 569 18.83 12.47 -31.46
CA LEU A 569 19.61 13.60 -31.94
C LEU A 569 20.69 13.19 -32.95
N LEU A 570 21.38 12.07 -32.73
CA LEU A 570 22.35 11.52 -33.69
C LEU A 570 21.66 11.16 -35.01
N LYS A 571 20.44 10.62 -34.98
CA LYS A 571 19.64 10.35 -36.19
C LYS A 571 19.29 11.65 -36.93
N LEU A 572 18.86 12.69 -36.22
CA LEU A 572 18.59 14.01 -36.80
C LEU A 572 19.81 14.61 -37.50
N CYS A 573 20.99 14.43 -36.91
CA CYS A 573 22.24 15.00 -37.41
C CYS A 573 22.94 14.15 -38.48
N SER A 574 22.56 12.88 -38.65
CA SER A 574 23.22 11.98 -39.61
C SER A 574 23.10 12.51 -41.04
N GLY A 575 24.19 12.44 -41.80
CA GLY A 575 24.29 12.98 -43.16
C GLY A 575 24.49 14.50 -43.23
N ARG A 576 24.63 15.21 -42.11
CA ARG A 576 24.76 16.67 -42.04
C ARG A 576 26.04 17.11 -41.31
N ASP A 577 26.61 18.24 -41.71
CA ASP A 577 27.80 18.83 -41.07
C ASP A 577 27.40 19.60 -39.79
N VAL A 578 27.02 18.85 -38.75
CA VAL A 578 26.55 19.38 -37.47
C VAL A 578 27.49 18.98 -36.35
N SER A 579 27.91 19.95 -35.52
CA SER A 579 28.61 19.67 -34.27
C SER A 579 27.64 19.57 -33.09
N ILE A 580 27.76 18.50 -32.30
CA ILE A 580 26.95 18.25 -31.11
C ILE A 580 27.78 18.56 -29.86
N HIS A 581 27.28 19.50 -29.07
CA HIS A 581 27.85 19.96 -27.81
C HIS A 581 26.96 19.45 -26.67
N TYR A 582 27.38 18.39 -25.99
CA TYR A 582 26.59 17.72 -24.96
C TYR A 582 26.99 18.15 -23.55
N ILE A 583 26.00 18.49 -22.72
CA ILE A 583 26.22 18.78 -21.30
C ILE A 583 26.01 17.52 -20.46
N SER A 584 27.11 17.05 -19.86
CA SER A 584 27.16 15.95 -18.89
C SER A 584 27.32 16.49 -17.46
N THR A 585 28.05 15.79 -16.59
CA THR A 585 28.33 16.17 -15.20
C THR A 585 29.64 15.52 -14.73
N MET A 586 30.34 16.17 -13.80
CA MET A 586 31.53 15.61 -13.16
C MET A 586 31.28 14.33 -12.34
N SER A 587 30.03 14.00 -11.99
CA SER A 587 29.76 12.76 -11.25
C SER A 587 30.09 11.50 -12.05
N VAL A 588 30.16 11.60 -13.39
CA VAL A 588 30.47 10.50 -14.32
C VAL A 588 31.90 9.99 -14.14
N THR A 589 32.91 10.86 -14.26
CA THR A 589 34.33 10.55 -14.02
C THR A 589 35.07 11.81 -13.59
N CYS A 590 36.11 11.64 -12.76
CA CYS A 590 36.92 12.72 -12.21
C CYS A 590 38.27 12.86 -12.95
N ASP A 591 38.63 11.89 -13.80
CA ASP A 591 39.87 11.88 -14.57
C ASP A 591 39.63 12.26 -16.04
N GLU A 592 40.55 13.04 -16.60
CA GLU A 592 40.52 13.52 -17.98
C GLU A 592 40.98 12.44 -18.97
N ASP A 593 41.84 11.53 -18.51
CA ASP A 593 42.49 10.51 -19.34
C ASP A 593 41.84 9.11 -19.21
N GLU A 594 40.91 8.93 -18.27
CA GLU A 594 40.15 7.69 -18.18
C GLU A 594 39.13 7.59 -19.33
N ASP A 595 39.27 6.53 -20.14
CA ASP A 595 38.17 6.08 -21.00
C ASP A 595 36.94 5.89 -20.10
N VAL A 596 35.78 6.38 -20.55
CA VAL A 596 34.50 6.19 -19.86
C VAL A 596 34.30 4.71 -19.53
N LEU A 597 34.85 3.80 -20.36
CA LEU A 597 34.88 2.34 -20.14
C LEU A 597 35.70 1.90 -18.91
N HIS A 598 36.77 2.60 -18.53
CA HIS A 598 37.54 2.31 -17.32
C HIS A 598 36.74 2.69 -16.07
N THR A 599 36.13 3.88 -16.07
CA THR A 599 35.25 4.32 -14.98
C THR A 599 34.04 3.41 -14.79
N CYS A 600 33.54 2.77 -15.87
CA CYS A 600 32.50 1.74 -15.80
C CYS A 600 32.92 0.49 -15.01
N ALA A 601 34.21 0.15 -14.99
CA ALA A 601 34.74 -1.04 -14.35
C ALA A 601 35.07 -0.83 -12.86
N THR A 602 35.34 0.42 -12.46
CA THR A 602 35.90 0.75 -11.14
C THR A 602 34.96 1.56 -10.25
N LYS A 603 34.06 2.38 -10.82
CA LYS A 603 33.22 3.33 -10.07
C LYS A 603 31.77 2.86 -9.96
N LYS A 604 31.32 2.55 -8.75
CA LYS A 604 29.92 2.21 -8.46
C LYS A 604 29.08 3.49 -8.47
N MET A 605 28.31 3.71 -9.54
CA MET A 605 27.38 4.85 -9.61
C MET A 605 26.33 4.76 -8.49
N THR A 606 26.08 5.89 -7.84
CA THR A 606 25.24 5.97 -6.63
C THR A 606 23.78 6.32 -6.91
N ASP A 607 23.47 6.86 -8.10
CA ASP A 607 22.12 7.34 -8.45
C ASP A 607 21.80 7.19 -9.94
N GLY A 608 20.49 7.16 -10.26
CA GLY A 608 20.01 6.93 -11.63
C GLY A 608 20.31 8.07 -12.61
N TYR A 609 20.43 9.32 -12.13
CA TYR A 609 20.77 10.45 -12.98
C TYR A 609 22.22 10.36 -13.47
N SER A 610 23.16 10.09 -12.55
CA SER A 610 24.57 9.85 -12.90
C SER A 610 24.73 8.67 -13.88
N CYS A 611 23.99 7.57 -13.66
CA CYS A 611 23.92 6.46 -14.62
C CYS A 611 23.43 6.89 -16.01
N SER A 612 22.41 7.76 -16.07
CA SER A 612 21.86 8.24 -17.34
C SER A 612 22.85 9.13 -18.11
N LYS A 613 23.63 9.97 -17.42
CA LYS A 613 24.67 10.81 -18.02
C LYS A 613 25.85 9.99 -18.50
N LEU A 614 26.31 9.02 -17.69
CA LEU A 614 27.35 8.06 -18.09
C LEU A 614 26.94 7.29 -19.36
N MET A 615 25.71 6.78 -19.41
CA MET A 615 25.22 6.08 -20.60
C MET A 615 25.14 6.99 -21.82
N ALA A 616 24.66 8.22 -21.68
CA ALA A 616 24.61 9.18 -22.78
C ALA A 616 26.01 9.47 -23.32
N GLU A 617 27.01 9.64 -22.45
CA GLU A 617 28.41 9.78 -22.87
C GLU A 617 28.90 8.57 -23.66
N LEU A 618 28.60 7.34 -23.22
CA LEU A 618 28.99 6.12 -23.93
C LEU A 618 28.36 6.02 -25.32
N VAL A 619 27.06 6.34 -25.45
CA VAL A 619 26.36 6.38 -26.73
C VAL A 619 26.98 7.40 -27.68
N LEU A 620 27.23 8.61 -27.17
CA LEU A 620 27.84 9.69 -27.95
C LEU A 620 29.30 9.40 -28.33
N ASN A 621 30.08 8.78 -27.44
CA ASN A 621 31.45 8.35 -27.71
C ASN A 621 31.50 7.23 -28.78
N ARG A 622 30.53 6.32 -28.81
CA ARG A 622 30.40 5.33 -29.90
C ARG A 622 30.15 6.00 -31.25
N ALA A 623 29.27 6.99 -31.30
CA ALA A 623 28.99 7.73 -32.54
C ALA A 623 30.21 8.56 -32.98
N LYS A 624 30.93 9.14 -32.03
CA LYS A 624 32.17 9.88 -32.24
C LYS A 624 33.28 9.00 -32.83
N LYS A 625 33.47 7.78 -32.33
CA LYS A 625 34.40 6.78 -32.92
C LYS A 625 34.05 6.43 -34.37
N ARG A 626 32.81 6.69 -34.79
CA ARG A 626 32.29 6.48 -36.16
C ARG A 626 32.22 7.77 -36.99
N GLY A 627 32.83 8.85 -36.52
CA GLY A 627 33.00 10.11 -37.27
C GLY A 627 32.03 11.23 -36.89
N ALA A 628 31.12 11.04 -35.94
CA ALA A 628 30.25 12.12 -35.47
C ALA A 628 31.05 13.20 -34.72
N ARG A 629 30.75 14.48 -34.97
CA ARG A 629 31.39 15.61 -34.31
C ARG A 629 30.74 15.88 -32.95
N VAL A 630 31.30 15.29 -31.90
CA VAL A 630 30.77 15.44 -30.53
C VAL A 630 31.82 15.99 -29.56
N SER A 631 31.42 17.02 -28.81
CA SER A 631 32.12 17.58 -27.64
C SER A 631 31.28 17.36 -26.38
N ILE A 632 31.92 16.94 -25.29
CA ILE A 632 31.24 16.64 -24.02
C ILE A 632 31.78 17.59 -22.94
N TYR A 633 30.88 18.27 -22.24
CA TYR A 633 31.21 19.21 -21.17
C TYR A 633 30.69 18.66 -19.85
N ARG A 634 31.56 18.54 -18.85
CA ARG A 634 31.24 18.02 -17.52
C ARG A 634 31.35 19.16 -16.51
N PRO A 635 30.30 19.99 -16.35
CA PRO A 635 30.30 21.02 -15.33
C PRO A 635 30.34 20.42 -13.93
N GLY A 636 31.02 21.13 -13.02
CA GLY A 636 30.93 20.92 -11.57
C GLY A 636 29.62 21.45 -10.99
N LEU A 637 29.65 21.91 -9.75
CA LEU A 637 28.47 22.49 -9.11
C LEU A 637 28.19 23.88 -9.67
N ILE A 638 27.06 24.00 -10.36
CA ILE A 638 26.57 25.26 -10.92
C ILE A 638 25.82 26.02 -9.83
N HIS A 639 26.18 27.28 -9.61
CA HIS A 639 25.52 28.15 -8.64
C HIS A 639 24.96 29.42 -9.34
N MET A 640 24.79 30.51 -8.59
CA MET A 640 24.14 31.75 -9.00
C MET A 640 24.61 32.31 -10.34
N ASN A 641 23.73 33.10 -10.97
CA ASN A 641 24.08 33.95 -12.09
C ASN A 641 24.67 35.29 -11.59
N GLU A 642 25.26 36.07 -12.50
CA GLU A 642 25.85 37.39 -12.22
C GLU A 642 24.84 38.40 -11.64
N ASP A 643 23.55 38.21 -11.94
CA ASP A 643 22.44 39.04 -11.47
C ASP A 643 21.94 38.61 -10.07
N GLY A 644 22.56 37.59 -9.47
CA GLY A 644 22.25 37.09 -8.12
C GLY A 644 21.02 36.17 -8.04
N TYR A 645 20.45 35.72 -9.15
CA TYR A 645 19.44 34.66 -9.16
C TYR A 645 20.10 33.28 -8.99
N CYS A 646 19.59 32.52 -8.03
CA CYS A 646 20.05 31.16 -7.72
C CYS A 646 18.89 30.17 -7.83
N ASN A 647 19.13 29.04 -8.49
CA ASN A 647 18.18 27.94 -8.56
C ASN A 647 18.08 27.24 -7.19
N ASP A 648 16.96 27.43 -6.50
CA ASP A 648 16.70 26.85 -5.17
C ASP A 648 16.44 25.33 -5.20
N GLN A 649 16.35 24.75 -6.40
CA GLN A 649 16.20 23.32 -6.61
C GLN A 649 17.56 22.59 -6.72
N GLU A 650 18.67 23.31 -6.91
CA GLU A 650 20.01 22.72 -7.01
C GLU A 650 20.46 22.06 -5.70
N TRP A 651 21.21 20.98 -5.83
CA TRP A 651 21.67 20.17 -4.71
C TRP A 651 22.42 21.00 -3.65
N ILE A 652 23.38 21.83 -4.07
CA ILE A 652 24.21 22.64 -3.14
C ILE A 652 23.37 23.71 -2.42
N THR A 653 22.41 24.31 -3.11
CA THR A 653 21.51 25.33 -2.53
C THR A 653 20.58 24.70 -1.50
N ARG A 654 19.98 23.55 -1.83
CA ARG A 654 19.17 22.76 -0.90
C ARG A 654 19.99 22.30 0.31
N PHE A 655 21.23 21.88 0.09
CA PHE A 655 22.13 21.48 1.14
C PHE A 655 22.38 22.62 2.12
N MET A 656 22.80 23.79 1.64
CA MET A 656 23.06 24.96 2.47
C MET A 656 21.81 25.39 3.26
N ILE A 657 20.64 25.45 2.64
CA ILE A 657 19.39 25.81 3.34
C ILE A 657 19.05 24.73 4.38
N GLY A 658 19.16 23.45 4.03
CA GLY A 658 18.77 22.35 4.90
C GLY A 658 19.67 22.21 6.13
N VAL A 659 20.99 22.34 6.00
CA VAL A 659 21.90 22.31 7.16
C VAL A 659 21.73 23.54 8.07
N SER A 660 21.37 24.70 7.49
CA SER A 660 20.99 25.88 8.27
C SER A 660 19.70 25.65 9.07
N MET A 661 18.67 25.07 8.45
CA MET A 661 17.41 24.75 9.14
C MET A 661 17.60 23.68 10.22
N MET A 662 18.44 22.68 9.96
CA MET A 662 18.79 21.63 10.94
C MET A 662 19.67 22.15 12.08
N LYS A 663 20.35 23.29 11.88
CA LYS A 663 21.45 23.75 12.72
C LYS A 663 22.59 22.74 12.86
N LEU A 664 22.69 21.82 11.90
CA LEU A 664 23.63 20.70 11.90
C LEU A 664 24.17 20.48 10.49
N ALA A 665 25.49 20.46 10.37
CA ALA A 665 26.19 20.11 9.13
C ALA A 665 27.16 18.93 9.38
N PRO A 666 27.34 18.02 8.41
CA PRO A 666 28.34 16.98 8.52
C PRO A 666 29.73 17.58 8.31
N TYR A 667 30.71 17.04 9.04
CA TYR A 667 32.13 17.32 8.79
C TYR A 667 32.55 16.78 7.41
N GLY A 668 33.27 17.59 6.63
CA GLY A 668 33.84 17.18 5.34
C GLY A 668 34.97 18.12 4.87
N GLU A 669 36.10 17.53 4.48
CA GLU A 669 37.28 18.22 3.91
C GLU A 669 37.41 18.04 2.39
N ASP A 670 36.41 17.41 1.76
CA ASP A 670 36.38 17.22 0.32
C ASP A 670 36.23 18.55 -0.41
N ARG A 671 36.88 18.65 -1.59
CA ARG A 671 36.85 19.85 -2.43
C ARG A 671 35.46 20.05 -3.02
N ILE A 672 35.03 21.31 -3.12
CA ILE A 672 33.76 21.70 -3.74
C ILE A 672 34.06 22.61 -4.94
N TYR A 673 33.83 22.10 -6.15
CA TYR A 673 34.00 22.88 -7.38
C TYR A 673 32.73 23.69 -7.71
N MET A 674 32.60 24.90 -7.15
CA MET A 674 31.50 25.82 -7.45
C MET A 674 31.85 26.79 -8.58
N THR A 675 30.96 27.00 -9.54
CA THR A 675 31.12 27.95 -10.65
C THR A 675 29.79 28.65 -10.93
N THR A 676 29.83 29.94 -11.31
CA THR A 676 28.60 30.66 -11.71
C THR A 676 28.03 30.05 -12.99
N VAL A 677 26.70 30.10 -13.15
CA VAL A 677 26.07 29.57 -14.36
C VAL A 677 26.49 30.33 -15.63
N ASP A 678 26.74 31.64 -15.52
CA ASP A 678 27.21 32.46 -16.65
C ASP A 678 28.63 32.07 -17.07
N ASP A 679 29.54 31.82 -16.13
CA ASP A 679 30.91 31.43 -16.46
C ASP A 679 30.98 30.02 -17.04
N VAL A 680 30.15 29.09 -16.53
CA VAL A 680 29.98 27.77 -17.17
C VAL A 680 29.51 27.94 -18.62
N ALA A 681 28.50 28.78 -18.85
CA ALA A 681 27.99 29.05 -20.20
C ALA A 681 29.06 29.66 -21.12
N LYS A 682 29.79 30.69 -20.67
CA LYS A 682 30.88 31.30 -21.43
C LYS A 682 31.95 30.27 -21.80
N CYS A 683 32.33 29.40 -20.85
CA CYS A 683 33.36 28.39 -21.08
C CYS A 683 32.93 27.31 -22.06
N VAL A 684 31.69 26.82 -21.94
CA VAL A 684 31.11 25.87 -22.91
C VAL A 684 31.15 26.45 -24.32
N LEU A 685 30.73 27.71 -24.49
CA LEU A 685 30.71 28.36 -25.81
C LEU A 685 32.12 28.58 -26.36
N SER A 686 33.04 29.14 -25.57
CA SER A 686 34.43 29.35 -25.99
C SER A 686 35.16 28.05 -26.31
N ALA A 687 34.92 26.99 -25.54
CA ALA A 687 35.47 25.67 -25.84
C ALA A 687 34.86 25.07 -27.12
N GLY A 688 33.58 25.37 -27.39
CA GLY A 688 32.90 25.00 -28.64
C GLY A 688 33.53 25.66 -29.87
N ASP A 689 33.99 26.91 -29.76
CA ASP A 689 34.59 27.66 -30.87
C ASP A 689 36.00 27.15 -31.26
N VAL A 690 36.75 26.60 -30.29
CA VAL A 690 38.15 26.19 -30.48
C VAL A 690 38.29 24.67 -30.77
N SER A 691 37.31 23.85 -30.40
CA SER A 691 37.43 22.40 -30.49
C SER A 691 37.19 21.84 -31.90
N GLU A 692 38.26 21.75 -32.68
CA GLU A 692 38.35 20.79 -33.78
C GLU A 692 38.62 19.39 -33.23
N GLY A 693 37.56 18.65 -32.96
CA GLY A 693 37.65 17.22 -32.67
C GLY A 693 38.07 16.87 -31.23
N VAL A 694 37.24 16.03 -30.62
CA VAL A 694 37.58 15.13 -29.51
C VAL A 694 38.12 15.80 -28.24
N ARG A 695 37.22 16.37 -27.42
CA ARG A 695 37.52 16.50 -25.98
C ARG A 695 36.27 16.37 -25.10
N ALA A 696 36.35 15.50 -24.10
CA ALA A 696 35.53 15.63 -22.91
C ALA A 696 36.26 16.62 -22.00
N VAL A 697 35.57 17.61 -21.45
CA VAL A 697 36.20 18.71 -20.69
C VAL A 697 35.48 18.92 -19.38
N HIS A 698 36.21 18.98 -18.27
CA HIS A 698 35.68 19.45 -17.01
C HIS A 698 35.53 20.97 -17.03
N VAL A 699 34.33 21.46 -16.73
CA VAL A 699 34.03 22.90 -16.65
C VAL A 699 33.92 23.26 -15.17
N VAL A 700 35.06 23.62 -14.58
CA VAL A 700 35.20 23.92 -13.16
C VAL A 700 36.03 25.16 -12.92
N ASN A 701 35.73 25.83 -11.82
CA ASN A 701 36.60 26.83 -11.24
C ASN A 701 37.79 26.13 -10.55
N ALA A 702 38.94 26.11 -11.23
CA ALA A 702 40.19 25.54 -10.75
C ALA A 702 41.07 26.53 -9.98
N HIS A 703 40.60 27.77 -9.71
CA HIS A 703 41.41 28.75 -8.99
C HIS A 703 41.62 28.39 -7.53
N HIS A 704 42.88 28.53 -7.12
CA HIS A 704 43.29 28.49 -5.74
C HIS A 704 43.21 29.90 -5.13
N ASP A 705 42.88 29.99 -3.85
CA ASP A 705 42.95 31.25 -3.10
C ASP A 705 44.41 31.76 -3.03
N ARG A 706 44.63 32.99 -2.52
CA ARG A 706 45.97 33.59 -2.34
C ARG A 706 46.94 32.71 -1.52
N ASP A 707 46.42 31.77 -0.75
CA ASP A 707 47.14 30.80 0.09
C ASP A 707 47.08 29.35 -0.42
N GLU A 708 46.73 29.11 -1.69
CA GLU A 708 46.56 27.76 -2.27
C GLU A 708 45.44 26.90 -1.65
N ARG A 709 44.55 27.48 -0.83
CA ARG A 709 43.50 26.74 -0.10
C ARG A 709 42.20 26.62 -0.91
N TYR A 710 41.69 25.40 -1.05
CA TYR A 710 40.41 25.07 -1.72
C TYR A 710 39.19 25.35 -0.84
N ILE A 711 37.99 25.39 -1.44
CA ILE A 711 36.72 25.39 -0.70
C ILE A 711 36.36 23.95 -0.34
N THR A 712 36.19 23.70 0.96
CA THR A 712 35.68 22.44 1.52
C THR A 712 34.31 22.65 2.15
N LEU A 713 33.61 21.57 2.48
CA LEU A 713 32.32 21.64 3.17
C LEU A 713 32.44 22.38 4.51
N ASN A 714 33.51 22.11 5.25
CA ASN A 714 33.79 22.79 6.51
C ASN A 714 34.01 24.29 6.32
N ARG A 715 34.75 24.69 5.28
CA ARG A 715 34.99 26.11 4.97
C ARG A 715 33.69 26.79 4.55
N LEU A 716 32.85 26.12 3.75
CA LEU A 716 31.50 26.59 3.40
C LEU A 716 30.63 26.84 4.64
N VAL A 717 30.58 25.88 5.57
CA VAL A 717 29.86 26.05 6.84
C VAL A 717 30.45 27.19 7.68
N GLY A 718 31.79 27.36 7.66
CA GLY A 718 32.47 28.49 8.28
C GLY A 718 31.99 29.84 7.75
N PHE A 719 31.86 29.98 6.43
CA PHE A 719 31.27 31.19 5.82
C PHE A 719 29.81 31.35 6.22
N MET A 720 28.99 30.30 6.20
CA MET A 720 27.59 30.40 6.62
C MET A 720 27.46 30.91 8.08
N LYS A 721 28.36 30.49 8.97
CA LYS A 721 28.45 31.00 10.35
C LYS A 721 28.79 32.49 10.41
N SER A 722 29.70 32.98 9.58
CA SER A 722 30.04 34.42 9.55
C SER A 722 28.88 35.30 9.08
N PHE A 723 27.91 34.72 8.37
CA PHE A 723 26.64 35.36 8.00
C PHE A 723 25.50 35.16 9.01
N GLY A 724 25.79 34.60 10.20
CA GLY A 724 24.81 34.46 11.28
C GLY A 724 24.01 33.16 11.28
N CYS A 725 24.40 32.15 10.49
CA CYS A 725 23.80 30.82 10.60
C CYS A 725 24.37 30.06 11.80
N ASP A 726 23.52 29.73 12.77
CA ASP A 726 23.85 28.91 13.93
C ASP A 726 23.90 27.42 13.54
N ILE A 727 25.07 26.94 13.13
CA ILE A 727 25.28 25.56 12.62
C ILE A 727 26.35 24.85 13.45
N SER A 728 26.05 23.69 14.01
CA SER A 728 27.05 22.81 14.62
C SER A 728 27.58 21.79 13.62
N VAL A 729 28.89 21.57 13.61
CA VAL A 729 29.52 20.55 12.76
C VAL A 729 29.60 19.25 13.55
N VAL A 730 29.08 18.16 12.99
CA VAL A 730 29.00 16.83 13.63
C VAL A 730 29.56 15.75 12.71
N THR A 731 29.72 14.53 13.21
CA THR A 731 30.12 13.41 12.34
C THR A 731 29.05 13.11 11.28
N TYR A 732 29.46 12.55 10.14
CA TYR A 732 28.52 12.21 9.07
C TYR A 732 27.39 11.29 9.54
N GLY A 733 27.69 10.30 10.40
CA GLY A 733 26.69 9.38 10.95
C GLY A 733 25.70 10.03 11.93
N GLU A 734 26.13 11.03 12.69
CA GLU A 734 25.23 11.85 13.53
C GLU A 734 24.34 12.74 12.68
N TRP A 735 24.92 13.40 11.67
CA TRP A 735 24.16 14.23 10.75
C TRP A 735 23.12 13.40 9.98
N LEU A 736 23.48 12.21 9.49
CA LEU A 736 22.57 11.33 8.77
C LEU A 736 21.38 10.88 9.63
N ARG A 737 21.62 10.59 10.93
CA ARG A 737 20.55 10.28 11.89
C ARG A 737 19.61 11.47 12.09
N ALA A 738 20.17 12.67 12.26
CA ALA A 738 19.39 13.90 12.41
C ALA A 738 18.61 14.26 11.13
N LEU A 739 19.22 14.06 9.96
CA LEU A 739 18.60 14.25 8.66
C LEU A 739 17.41 13.31 8.48
N GLY A 740 17.56 12.06 8.91
CA GLY A 740 16.50 11.06 8.91
C GLY A 740 15.31 11.37 9.82
N GLN A 741 15.38 12.41 10.67
CA GLN A 741 14.31 12.87 11.55
C GLN A 741 13.65 14.17 11.05
N GLN A 742 14.16 14.78 9.96
CA GLN A 742 13.58 16.00 9.39
C GLN A 742 12.24 15.73 8.71
N ASP A 743 11.41 16.76 8.60
CA ASP A 743 10.13 16.70 7.88
C ASP A 743 10.21 17.39 6.49
N HIS A 744 9.07 17.52 5.81
CA HIS A 744 8.99 18.11 4.45
C HIS A 744 9.34 19.59 4.37
N HIS A 745 9.38 20.32 5.49
CA HIS A 745 9.77 21.73 5.47
C HIS A 745 11.26 21.89 5.18
N ASN A 746 12.07 20.86 5.45
CA ASN A 746 13.50 20.89 5.17
C ASN A 746 13.79 20.58 3.68
N PRO A 747 14.50 21.44 2.93
CA PRO A 747 14.80 21.21 1.52
C PRO A 747 15.75 20.05 1.22
N LEU A 748 16.45 19.51 2.24
CA LEU A 748 17.21 18.27 2.13
C LEU A 748 16.34 17.01 2.20
N TYR A 749 15.10 17.14 2.68
CA TYR A 749 14.21 16.00 2.90
C TYR A 749 13.92 15.17 1.61
N PRO A 750 13.74 15.77 0.42
CA PRO A 750 13.64 15.00 -0.83
C PRO A 750 14.94 14.25 -1.21
N LEU A 751 16.08 14.66 -0.67
CA LEU A 751 17.42 14.15 -1.02
C LEU A 751 17.97 13.16 0.01
N VAL A 752 17.23 12.84 1.08
CA VAL A 752 17.68 11.97 2.19
C VAL A 752 18.21 10.63 1.68
N HIS A 753 17.55 10.04 0.68
CA HIS A 753 17.93 8.77 0.07
C HIS A 753 19.29 8.80 -0.66
N MET A 754 19.76 9.98 -1.08
CA MET A 754 21.09 10.12 -1.66
C MET A 754 22.16 9.91 -0.58
N PHE A 755 21.90 10.32 0.65
CA PHE A 755 22.85 10.25 1.75
C PHE A 755 22.80 8.86 2.40
N THR A 756 23.71 7.98 1.98
CA THR A 756 23.91 6.64 2.56
C THR A 756 25.19 6.62 3.41
N PRO A 757 25.37 5.67 4.35
CA PRO A 757 26.64 5.50 5.06
C PRO A 757 27.86 5.32 4.14
N SER A 758 27.61 4.88 2.92
CA SER A 758 28.56 4.70 1.82
C SER A 758 28.59 5.86 0.81
N PHE A 759 27.86 6.95 1.04
CA PHE A 759 27.84 8.09 0.13
C PHE A 759 29.19 8.80 0.18
N PRO A 760 29.93 8.81 -0.94
CA PRO A 760 31.13 9.62 -1.01
C PRO A 760 30.69 11.08 -1.07
N MET A 761 30.97 11.87 -0.03
CA MET A 761 31.05 13.34 -0.20
C MET A 761 32.27 13.76 -1.04
N VAL A 762 33.04 12.76 -1.48
CA VAL A 762 34.31 12.85 -2.20
C VAL A 762 34.09 13.32 -3.63
N GLN A 763 34.47 14.57 -3.92
CA GLN A 763 34.97 14.93 -5.24
C GLN A 763 36.49 14.68 -5.19
N GLU A 764 36.96 13.58 -5.80
CA GLU A 764 38.39 13.28 -5.89
C GLU A 764 39.15 14.41 -6.61
N GLU A 765 40.44 14.55 -6.32
CA GLU A 765 41.29 15.56 -6.96
C GLU A 765 41.23 15.45 -8.48
N VAL A 766 40.86 16.54 -9.16
CA VAL A 766 40.97 16.65 -10.61
C VAL A 766 42.46 16.91 -10.95
N PRO A 767 43.15 16.04 -11.71
CA PRO A 767 44.54 16.25 -12.11
C PRO A 767 44.71 17.53 -12.95
N SER A 768 45.86 18.18 -12.83
CA SER A 768 46.08 19.57 -13.26
C SER A 768 46.46 19.79 -14.73
N ALA A 769 46.45 18.77 -15.58
CA ALA A 769 47.18 18.86 -16.86
C ALA A 769 46.37 19.27 -18.10
N HIS A 770 45.04 19.13 -18.16
CA HIS A 770 44.29 19.43 -19.39
C HIS A 770 42.91 20.05 -19.23
N ASN A 771 42.56 20.48 -18.01
CA ASN A 771 41.35 21.25 -17.77
C ASN A 771 41.35 22.50 -18.66
N ILE A 772 40.20 22.86 -19.23
CA ILE A 772 39.92 24.29 -19.38
C ILE A 772 39.68 24.79 -17.96
N ALA A 773 40.78 24.87 -17.20
CA ALA A 773 40.81 25.66 -15.99
C ALA A 773 40.35 27.03 -16.46
N ILE A 774 39.20 27.47 -15.96
CA ILE A 774 38.81 28.86 -16.09
C ILE A 774 39.84 29.63 -15.26
N LYS A 775 41.06 29.83 -15.79
CA LYS A 775 42.06 30.76 -15.27
C LYS A 775 41.57 32.17 -15.62
N TRP A 776 40.39 32.52 -15.12
CA TRP A 776 39.86 33.86 -15.27
C TRP A 776 40.56 34.77 -14.27
N GLN A 777 41.21 35.82 -14.73
CA GLN A 777 41.94 36.77 -13.87
C GLN A 777 41.04 37.61 -12.93
N GLY A 778 39.76 37.25 -12.73
CA GLY A 778 38.75 38.16 -12.20
C GLY A 778 38.05 37.82 -10.89
N MET A 779 37.97 36.56 -10.43
CA MET A 779 37.14 36.23 -9.26
C MET A 779 37.70 35.10 -8.37
N ASN A 780 37.94 35.43 -7.09
CA ASN A 780 38.31 34.48 -6.04
C ASN A 780 37.10 33.59 -5.67
N GLN A 781 37.29 32.28 -5.50
CA GLN A 781 36.26 31.35 -5.00
C GLN A 781 35.61 31.83 -3.68
N GLU A 782 36.36 32.51 -2.81
CA GLU A 782 35.81 33.08 -1.58
C GLU A 782 34.75 34.15 -1.83
N TRP A 783 34.95 35.02 -2.84
CA TRP A 783 33.96 36.04 -3.20
C TRP A 783 32.65 35.39 -3.65
N LEU A 784 32.77 34.31 -4.45
CA LEU A 784 31.60 33.55 -4.90
C LEU A 784 30.87 32.97 -3.70
N VAL A 785 31.56 32.22 -2.83
CA VAL A 785 30.97 31.61 -1.63
C VAL A 785 30.37 32.64 -0.68
N HIS A 786 31.02 33.79 -0.49
CA HIS A 786 30.52 34.89 0.32
C HIS A 786 29.22 35.47 -0.25
N SER A 787 29.17 35.68 -1.56
CA SER A 787 27.96 36.12 -2.27
C SER A 787 26.85 35.07 -2.18
N CYS A 788 27.18 33.78 -2.26
CA CYS A 788 26.26 32.65 -2.07
C CYS A 788 25.61 32.68 -0.69
N CYS A 789 26.45 32.74 0.35
CA CYS A 789 25.99 32.75 1.74
C CYS A 789 25.10 33.97 2.00
N ASN A 790 25.51 35.16 1.54
CA ASN A 790 24.71 36.38 1.69
C ASN A 790 23.32 36.24 1.05
N PHE A 791 23.23 35.73 -0.19
CA PHE A 791 21.96 35.54 -0.89
C PHE A 791 21.06 34.51 -0.20
N ILE A 792 21.61 33.35 0.16
CA ILE A 792 20.87 32.28 0.82
C ILE A 792 20.31 32.77 2.15
N VAL A 793 21.13 33.45 2.96
CA VAL A 793 20.72 33.93 4.27
C VAL A 793 19.71 35.07 4.19
N SER A 794 19.95 36.05 3.31
CA SER A 794 19.08 37.23 3.21
C SER A 794 17.74 36.97 2.52
N LYS A 795 17.70 36.10 1.50
CA LYS A 795 16.53 35.92 0.63
C LYS A 795 15.89 34.55 0.69
N LEU A 796 16.66 33.47 0.81
CA LEU A 796 16.10 32.11 0.70
C LEU A 796 15.72 31.50 2.06
N LEU A 797 16.51 31.66 3.12
CA LEU A 797 16.15 31.13 4.45
C LEU A 797 14.79 31.67 4.90
N ASN A 798 14.55 32.98 4.72
CA ASN A 798 13.27 33.63 5.03
C ASN A 798 12.06 33.06 4.26
N LYS A 799 12.28 32.46 3.08
CA LYS A 799 11.24 31.80 2.28
C LYS A 799 10.88 30.42 2.83
N TYR A 800 11.83 29.69 3.43
CA TYR A 800 11.64 28.33 3.95
C TYR A 800 11.30 28.28 5.44
N THR A 801 11.54 29.36 6.20
CA THR A 801 11.16 29.47 7.61
C THR A 801 9.78 30.10 7.84
N LYS A 802 9.16 30.65 6.80
CA LYS A 802 7.77 31.13 6.81
C LYS A 802 6.88 30.06 6.20
#